data_AF-A0A7K8D6R8-F1
#
_entry.id   AF-A0A7K8D6R8-F1
#
_cell.length_a   1.000
_cell.length_b   1.000
_cell.length_c   1.000
_cell.angle_alpha   90.00
_cell.angle_beta   90.00
_cell.angle_gamma   90.00
#
_symmetry.space_group_name_H-M   'P 1'
#
loop_
_entity.id
_entity.type
_entity.pdbx_description
1 polymer ?
#
loop_
_entity_poly.entity_id
_entity_poly.type
_entity_poly.pdbx_seq_one_letter_code
_entity_poly.pdbx_strand_id
1 'polypeptide(L)'
;AASVLTELQWEPGFAIPVANAENKALEDELQKMLKEKENLQNELTNFEERIEAMSSHLKNVRQEISFSQSLYKAKENEIETEHHFKALAEREYGRLKNDIKRLKDEIAFLRQKKNIQENTINKTTKKLENLKQQMNCDEELLESWIKELNRTDNDAIAIQKYAQQDEGKLGALNLQIEKLTMQANQKRRALDNELTETMTAQMELDRAAEDFRRVHQERQEVIRQWENAIQQMQKRDQEIDHCALLIAEIKQEIRNKELLLREKTSFLVNETVNNMEYEKKISSAEREANNLRKEYQTQDTRRTQLQDELQALKSIVNRTASDLDSLRTQVANLKKEIQGKKARLQLLNEKNASLSDKLKLVIEESLSSEEKALRFEEILKEEEKGVEEKENEMSRLKDLLFKKTQELKGQKDKEKIVLAEIEGGQKSLKNLKSRLRKLDADLLKQQGLIYDQDFYIQQIQRRLSRLEGEVNSDEKQVLEGKVAERKKTLEEKKKTYDVLQSVCRKLQNDVQITKRTIDKTREAASGLIVKIEELTLFNERSLQELKKAKHIKQEMMVEDNLLKLELKRLRNTLCNKAEKVLTLEKQQLELKKAIAERTEEIRIHKAMLDSQIRLLDQERHRMSAEFQDRLWKIDRLKCRYEIFTLSMPPEGEEVKSQAYYVIKAAQEKEALQQEGDDLDAKICKAEKEIIAMENSLCVLKNWNRNYKTSVSGTALTSEELEEKLKLENDKRDADEKYRYKQRRIKELQENLQSIQQHFDIVQKQQALFEGQKKEKQALILQLKKDIEEQKRKLERVIKQCSRLSREIQSESGTETQEERDIHLRQLKGFNRTVNQVIVDVLEANPGLTAAFQMYFDKFNLELPTAASPSGSQTSQS
;
A
#
# COMPACT_ATOMS: atom_id res chain seq x y z
N ALA A 1 -61.94 52.36 3.11
CA ALA A 1 -61.40 52.41 1.73
C ALA A 1 -60.77 53.77 1.48
N ALA A 2 -59.87 53.89 0.49
CA ALA A 2 -59.27 55.13 -0.03
C ALA A 2 -58.42 56.01 0.92
N SER A 3 -58.71 56.15 2.22
CA SER A 3 -57.86 56.97 3.12
C SER A 3 -56.51 56.34 3.46
N VAL A 4 -56.39 55.01 3.37
CA VAL A 4 -55.17 54.23 3.66
C VAL A 4 -54.21 54.18 2.45
N LEU A 5 -54.62 54.69 1.28
CA LEU A 5 -53.79 54.74 0.07
C LEU A 5 -53.26 56.15 -0.25
N THR A 6 -53.80 57.18 0.41
CA THR A 6 -53.30 58.57 0.32
C THR A 6 -52.19 58.90 1.31
N GLU A 7 -51.90 58.02 2.28
CA GLU A 7 -50.66 58.07 3.08
C GLU A 7 -49.43 57.51 2.31
N LEU A 8 -49.61 57.06 1.06
CA LEU A 8 -48.63 56.31 0.27
C LEU A 8 -48.27 57.03 -1.05
N GLN A 9 -47.73 58.25 -0.94
CA GLN A 9 -47.38 59.16 -2.05
C GLN A 9 -46.51 58.53 -3.16
N TRP A 10 -47.06 58.27 -4.35
CA TRP A 10 -46.32 57.81 -5.55
C TRP A 10 -46.75 58.59 -6.81
N GLU A 11 -45.77 58.93 -7.66
CA GLU A 11 -45.89 59.69 -8.92
C GLU A 11 -45.34 58.87 -10.11
N PRO A 12 -45.68 59.15 -11.38
CA PRO A 12 -45.41 58.24 -12.50
C PRO A 12 -44.30 58.71 -13.47
N GLY A 13 -43.43 57.78 -13.89
CA GLY A 13 -42.49 57.90 -15.02
C GLY A 13 -42.36 56.54 -15.74
N PHE A 14 -42.04 56.51 -17.05
CA PHE A 14 -42.61 55.49 -17.98
C PHE A 14 -44.15 55.61 -17.93
N ALA A 15 -44.64 56.82 -18.19
CA ALA A 15 -45.92 57.30 -17.67
C ALA A 15 -46.89 57.74 -18.75
N ILE A 16 -47.88 56.89 -18.96
CA ILE A 16 -49.09 57.19 -19.71
C ILE A 16 -50.18 57.67 -18.73
N PRO A 17 -50.96 58.73 -19.05
CA PRO A 17 -52.37 58.75 -18.69
C PRO A 17 -53.13 57.92 -19.74
N VAL A 18 -53.26 56.60 -19.52
CA VAL A 18 -53.73 55.60 -20.51
C VAL A 18 -55.09 55.99 -21.11
N ALA A 19 -55.10 56.36 -22.39
CA ALA A 19 -56.27 56.57 -23.25
C ALA A 19 -55.87 56.78 -24.73
N ASN A 20 -54.89 57.67 -24.97
CA ASN A 20 -54.16 58.07 -26.20
C ASN A 20 -53.83 59.58 -26.20
N ALA A 21 -52.74 60.14 -25.67
CA ALA A 21 -51.76 59.76 -24.63
C ALA A 21 -50.82 58.57 -24.84
N GLU A 22 -51.34 57.33 -24.82
CA GLU A 22 -50.63 56.05 -25.02
C GLU A 22 -49.40 56.16 -25.92
N ASN A 23 -49.61 56.48 -27.20
CA ASN A 23 -48.52 56.48 -28.19
C ASN A 23 -47.39 57.50 -27.92
N LYS A 24 -47.63 58.58 -27.16
CA LYS A 24 -46.61 59.59 -26.89
C LYS A 24 -45.85 59.34 -25.60
N ALA A 25 -46.53 58.80 -24.58
CA ALA A 25 -45.84 58.22 -23.44
C ALA A 25 -44.93 57.08 -23.92
N LEU A 26 -45.44 56.16 -24.76
CA LEU A 26 -44.69 55.09 -25.43
C LEU A 26 -43.50 55.58 -26.28
N GLU A 27 -43.48 56.84 -26.72
CA GLU A 27 -42.41 57.42 -27.55
C GLU A 27 -41.27 57.97 -26.69
N ASP A 28 -41.58 58.65 -25.57
CA ASP A 28 -40.61 58.93 -24.51
C ASP A 28 -40.13 57.63 -23.83
N GLU A 29 -41.00 56.63 -23.72
CA GLU A 29 -40.68 55.25 -23.33
C GLU A 29 -39.68 54.64 -24.32
N LEU A 30 -39.86 54.79 -25.63
CA LEU A 30 -38.94 54.25 -26.63
C LEU A 30 -37.56 54.94 -26.59
N GLN A 31 -37.52 56.27 -26.44
CA GLN A 31 -36.24 57.00 -26.34
C GLN A 31 -35.54 56.77 -25.00
N LYS A 32 -36.29 56.62 -23.90
CA LYS A 32 -35.75 56.07 -22.67
C LYS A 32 -35.23 54.66 -22.90
N MET A 33 -36.03 53.71 -23.38
CA MET A 33 -35.62 52.32 -23.64
C MET A 33 -34.41 52.19 -24.56
N LEU A 34 -34.11 53.16 -25.44
CA LEU A 34 -32.88 53.16 -26.25
C LEU A 34 -31.65 53.71 -25.50
N LYS A 35 -31.80 54.75 -24.66
CA LYS A 35 -30.71 55.21 -23.76
C LYS A 35 -30.51 54.30 -22.55
N GLU A 36 -31.59 53.74 -22.05
CA GLU A 36 -31.61 52.62 -21.11
C GLU A 36 -31.07 51.38 -21.79
N LYS A 37 -31.25 51.13 -23.10
CA LYS A 37 -30.50 50.07 -23.76
C LYS A 37 -29.00 50.36 -23.77
N GLU A 38 -28.56 51.54 -24.21
CA GLU A 38 -27.14 51.91 -24.23
C GLU A 38 -26.53 51.88 -22.81
N ASN A 39 -27.27 52.35 -21.80
CA ASN A 39 -26.91 52.22 -20.39
C ASN A 39 -26.97 50.76 -19.91
N LEU A 40 -27.95 49.95 -20.31
CA LEU A 40 -28.08 48.53 -19.96
C LEU A 40 -27.05 47.66 -20.67
N GLN A 41 -26.46 48.13 -21.77
CA GLN A 41 -25.44 47.44 -22.54
C GLN A 41 -24.02 47.83 -22.05
N ASN A 42 -23.84 49.08 -21.61
CA ASN A 42 -22.71 49.46 -20.77
C ASN A 42 -22.81 48.87 -19.36
N GLU A 43 -24.02 48.75 -18.79
CA GLU A 43 -24.26 47.98 -17.57
C GLU A 43 -24.11 46.49 -17.86
N LEU A 44 -24.42 45.98 -19.05
CA LEU A 44 -24.15 44.58 -19.40
C LEU A 44 -22.66 44.31 -19.39
N THR A 45 -21.82 45.14 -20.03
CA THR A 45 -20.36 44.97 -19.98
C THR A 45 -19.81 45.21 -18.56
N ASN A 46 -20.28 46.22 -17.83
CA ASN A 46 -19.95 46.37 -16.41
C ASN A 46 -20.47 45.19 -15.57
N PHE A 47 -21.59 44.55 -15.92
CA PHE A 47 -22.13 43.36 -15.27
C PHE A 47 -21.40 42.10 -15.71
N GLU A 48 -20.80 42.03 -16.89
CA GLU A 48 -19.99 40.92 -17.39
C GLU A 48 -18.59 40.98 -16.78
N GLU A 49 -17.93 42.14 -16.78
CA GLU A 49 -16.72 42.39 -15.99
C GLU A 49 -16.98 42.15 -14.49
N ARG A 50 -18.12 42.63 -13.97
CA ARG A 50 -18.53 42.33 -12.59
C ARG A 50 -18.95 40.88 -12.40
N ILE A 51 -19.43 40.15 -13.40
CA ILE A 51 -19.72 38.71 -13.31
C ILE A 51 -18.45 37.90 -13.40
N GLU A 52 -17.41 38.35 -14.11
CA GLU A 52 -16.09 37.72 -14.11
C GLU A 52 -15.32 38.04 -12.81
N ALA A 53 -15.36 39.28 -12.34
CA ALA A 53 -14.87 39.69 -11.03
C ALA A 53 -15.67 38.99 -9.90
N MET A 54 -16.98 38.86 -10.01
CA MET A 54 -17.81 38.10 -9.07
C MET A 54 -17.66 36.59 -9.26
N SER A 55 -17.24 36.07 -10.41
CA SER A 55 -17.01 34.63 -10.64
C SER A 55 -15.61 34.20 -10.19
N SER A 56 -14.61 35.07 -10.31
CA SER A 56 -13.30 34.90 -9.67
C SER A 56 -13.43 35.10 -8.16
N HIS A 57 -14.14 36.14 -7.70
CA HIS A 57 -14.51 36.27 -6.29
C HIS A 57 -15.39 35.11 -5.80
N LEU A 58 -16.27 34.51 -6.62
CA LEU A 58 -17.08 33.34 -6.24
C LEU A 58 -16.29 32.03 -6.32
N LYS A 59 -15.24 31.92 -7.14
CA LYS A 59 -14.22 30.86 -7.01
C LYS A 59 -13.48 31.01 -5.69
N ASN A 60 -13.00 32.22 -5.36
CA ASN A 60 -12.34 32.52 -4.10
C ASN A 60 -13.28 32.29 -2.91
N VAL A 61 -14.54 32.72 -2.96
CA VAL A 61 -15.55 32.48 -1.91
C VAL A 61 -15.96 31.02 -1.87
N ARG A 62 -15.95 30.25 -2.96
CA ARG A 62 -16.11 28.78 -2.91
C ARG A 62 -14.91 28.10 -2.25
N GLN A 63 -13.71 28.64 -2.42
CA GLN A 63 -12.49 28.17 -1.76
C GLN A 63 -12.48 28.58 -0.27
N GLU A 64 -12.86 29.81 0.07
CA GLU A 64 -13.06 30.24 1.46
C GLU A 64 -14.23 29.52 2.11
N ILE A 65 -15.26 29.12 1.37
CA ILE A 65 -16.34 28.24 1.86
C ILE A 65 -15.80 26.82 2.04
N SER A 66 -14.93 26.28 1.19
CA SER A 66 -14.38 24.93 1.40
C SER A 66 -13.35 24.91 2.54
N PHE A 67 -12.56 25.96 2.72
CA PHE A 67 -11.73 26.20 3.90
C PHE A 67 -12.59 26.41 5.16
N SER A 68 -13.64 27.24 5.10
CA SER A 68 -14.57 27.47 6.21
C SER A 68 -15.40 26.22 6.53
N GLN A 69 -15.71 25.35 5.57
CA GLN A 69 -16.34 24.05 5.80
C GLN A 69 -15.35 23.05 6.40
N SER A 70 -14.08 23.11 6.03
CA SER A 70 -13.02 22.28 6.63
C SER A 70 -12.73 22.71 8.06
N LEU A 71 -12.71 24.03 8.32
CA LEU A 71 -12.58 24.63 9.63
C LEU A 71 -13.85 24.47 10.47
N TYR A 72 -15.05 24.54 9.86
CA TYR A 72 -16.31 24.20 10.52
C TYR A 72 -16.31 22.74 10.93
N LYS A 73 -15.92 21.80 10.05
CA LYS A 73 -15.78 20.37 10.42
C LYS A 73 -14.72 20.14 11.49
N ALA A 74 -13.61 20.88 11.47
CA ALA A 74 -12.63 20.85 12.55
C ALA A 74 -13.25 21.35 13.86
N LYS A 75 -14.03 22.45 13.82
CA LYS A 75 -14.76 23.00 14.97
C LYS A 75 -15.93 22.11 15.42
N GLU A 76 -16.55 21.36 14.52
CA GLU A 76 -17.61 20.39 14.78
C GLU A 76 -17.02 19.17 15.49
N ASN A 77 -15.88 18.65 15.00
CA ASN A 77 -15.09 17.64 15.70
C ASN A 77 -14.59 18.14 17.08
N GLU A 78 -14.11 19.38 17.18
CA GLU A 78 -13.75 20.00 18.47
C GLU A 78 -14.96 20.07 19.41
N ILE A 79 -16.13 20.51 18.91
CA ILE A 79 -17.40 20.56 19.65
C ILE A 79 -17.85 19.16 20.06
N GLU A 80 -17.67 18.13 19.25
CA GLU A 80 -17.90 16.73 19.64
C GLU A 80 -16.94 16.28 20.75
N THR A 81 -15.64 16.65 20.68
CA THR A 81 -14.69 16.35 21.77
C THR A 81 -15.00 17.14 23.05
N GLU A 82 -15.41 18.41 22.96
CA GLU A 82 -15.87 19.21 24.09
C GLU A 82 -17.19 18.70 24.66
N HIS A 83 -18.12 18.21 23.83
CA HIS A 83 -19.30 17.48 24.30
C HIS A 83 -18.93 16.17 25.00
N HIS A 84 -17.90 15.46 24.52
CA HIS A 84 -17.39 14.26 25.18
C HIS A 84 -16.72 14.58 26.52
N PHE A 85 -15.85 15.59 26.58
CA PHE A 85 -15.21 16.07 27.81
C PHE A 85 -16.24 16.63 28.79
N LYS A 86 -17.22 17.39 28.32
CA LYS A 86 -18.37 17.85 29.13
C LYS A 86 -19.17 16.66 29.66
N ALA A 87 -19.48 15.65 28.84
CA ALA A 87 -20.20 14.46 29.30
C ALA A 87 -19.39 13.63 30.31
N LEU A 88 -18.06 13.58 30.20
CA LEU A 88 -17.18 13.01 31.22
C LEU A 88 -17.20 13.85 32.50
N ALA A 89 -17.06 15.16 32.39
CA ALA A 89 -17.10 16.09 33.53
C ALA A 89 -18.46 16.09 34.24
N GLU A 90 -19.57 15.96 33.50
CA GLU A 90 -20.93 15.82 34.06
C GLU A 90 -21.15 14.47 34.74
N ARG A 91 -20.55 13.38 34.23
CA ARG A 91 -20.55 12.07 34.91
C ARG A 91 -19.73 12.09 36.20
N GLU A 92 -18.51 12.62 36.17
CA GLU A 92 -17.67 12.72 37.38
C GLU A 92 -18.25 13.77 38.37
N TYR A 93 -18.82 14.88 37.91
CA TYR A 93 -19.59 15.78 38.76
C TYR A 93 -20.83 15.11 39.36
N GLY A 94 -21.56 14.30 38.59
CA GLY A 94 -22.69 13.50 39.08
C GLY A 94 -22.27 12.49 40.15
N ARG A 95 -21.16 11.78 39.93
CA ARG A 95 -20.51 10.88 40.89
C ARG A 95 -20.10 11.63 42.16
N LEU A 96 -19.32 12.70 42.04
CA LEU A 96 -18.89 13.54 43.15
C LEU A 96 -20.08 14.14 43.91
N LYS A 97 -21.15 14.53 43.22
CA LYS A 97 -22.40 15.02 43.83
C LYS A 97 -23.12 13.92 44.62
N ASN A 98 -23.08 12.66 44.16
CA ASN A 98 -23.60 11.50 44.88
C ASN A 98 -22.71 11.13 46.09
N ASP A 99 -21.38 11.18 45.95
CA ASP A 99 -20.44 10.99 47.04
C ASP A 99 -20.59 12.09 48.12
N ILE A 100 -20.69 13.36 47.70
CA ILE A 100 -21.00 14.50 48.57
C ILE A 100 -22.36 14.33 49.25
N LYS A 101 -23.37 13.78 48.57
CA LYS A 101 -24.67 13.49 49.19
C LYS A 101 -24.52 12.40 50.26
N ARG A 102 -23.88 11.25 49.95
CA ARG A 102 -23.61 10.18 50.93
C ARG A 102 -22.89 10.72 52.16
N LEU A 103 -21.85 11.54 51.97
CA LEU A 103 -21.09 12.17 53.06
C LEU A 103 -21.94 13.17 53.86
N LYS A 104 -22.84 13.93 53.23
CA LYS A 104 -23.79 14.82 53.93
C LYS A 104 -24.81 14.04 54.75
N ASP A 105 -25.36 12.96 54.20
CA ASP A 105 -26.32 12.08 54.86
C ASP A 105 -25.65 11.35 56.05
N GLU A 106 -24.39 10.92 55.89
CA GLU A 106 -23.55 10.36 56.96
C GLU A 106 -23.21 11.39 58.05
N ILE A 107 -22.84 12.63 57.68
CA ILE A 107 -22.65 13.72 58.65
C ILE A 107 -23.95 14.05 59.39
N ALA A 108 -25.12 13.98 58.74
CA ALA A 108 -26.41 14.17 59.38
C ALA A 108 -26.72 13.04 60.38
N PHE A 109 -26.48 11.79 60.00
CA PHE A 109 -26.60 10.63 60.89
C PHE A 109 -25.64 10.72 62.09
N LEU A 110 -24.37 11.10 61.88
CA LEU A 110 -23.41 11.29 62.96
C LEU A 110 -23.80 12.44 63.90
N ARG A 111 -24.35 13.55 63.38
CA ARG A 111 -24.93 14.64 64.19
C ARG A 111 -26.14 14.15 64.99
N GLN A 112 -27.04 13.37 64.41
CA GLN A 112 -28.19 12.79 65.13
C GLN A 112 -27.72 11.83 66.24
N LYS A 113 -26.75 10.95 65.95
CA LYS A 113 -26.14 10.04 66.92
C LYS A 113 -25.46 10.80 68.06
N LYS A 114 -24.72 11.88 67.74
CA LYS A 114 -24.14 12.79 68.73
C LYS A 114 -25.23 13.40 69.63
N ASN A 115 -26.28 13.97 69.05
CA ASN A 115 -27.37 14.58 69.80
C ASN A 115 -28.10 13.56 70.71
N ILE A 116 -28.24 12.30 70.28
CA ILE A 116 -28.78 11.22 71.12
C ILE A 116 -27.85 10.90 72.29
N GLN A 117 -26.53 10.87 72.06
CA GLN A 117 -25.53 10.66 73.11
C GLN A 117 -25.48 11.83 74.10
N GLU A 118 -25.47 13.09 73.65
CA GLU A 118 -25.54 14.27 74.52
C GLU A 118 -26.84 14.31 75.33
N ASN A 119 -28.00 13.98 74.73
CA ASN A 119 -29.25 13.84 75.47
C ASN A 119 -29.26 12.67 76.47
N THR A 120 -28.46 11.63 76.23
CA THR A 120 -28.28 10.51 77.17
C THR A 120 -27.39 10.93 78.34
N ILE A 121 -26.28 11.63 78.06
CA ILE A 121 -25.39 12.23 79.07
C ILE A 121 -26.18 13.21 79.94
N ASN A 122 -26.97 14.11 79.35
CA ASN A 122 -27.80 15.07 80.10
C ASN A 122 -28.91 14.41 80.94
N LYS A 123 -29.29 13.16 80.63
CA LYS A 123 -30.18 12.35 81.48
C LYS A 123 -29.43 11.62 82.58
N THR A 124 -28.20 11.16 82.35
CA THR A 124 -27.39 10.50 83.38
C THR A 124 -26.81 11.50 84.38
N THR A 125 -26.41 12.72 83.95
CA THR A 125 -25.98 13.78 84.86
C THR A 125 -27.11 14.22 85.79
N LYS A 126 -28.32 14.47 85.27
CA LYS A 126 -29.50 14.77 86.11
C LYS A 126 -29.86 13.64 87.07
N LYS A 127 -29.74 12.37 86.66
CA LYS A 127 -29.90 11.23 87.58
C LYS A 127 -28.84 11.23 88.68
N LEU A 128 -27.58 11.49 88.34
CA LEU A 128 -26.46 11.56 89.29
C LEU A 128 -26.61 12.75 90.26
N GLU A 129 -27.16 13.87 89.80
CA GLU A 129 -27.44 15.06 90.60
C GLU A 129 -28.61 14.84 91.57
N ASN A 130 -29.71 14.21 91.12
CA ASN A 130 -30.79 13.75 92.00
C ASN A 130 -30.29 12.73 93.04
N LEU A 131 -29.42 11.78 92.65
CA LEU A 131 -28.84 10.80 93.56
C LEU A 131 -27.91 11.45 94.61
N LYS A 132 -27.20 12.53 94.27
CA LYS A 132 -26.46 13.34 95.25
C LYS A 132 -27.39 14.03 96.24
N GLN A 133 -28.49 14.62 95.77
CA GLN A 133 -29.48 15.24 96.67
C GLN A 133 -30.09 14.21 97.63
N GLN A 134 -30.37 12.99 97.15
CA GLN A 134 -30.82 11.89 98.01
C GLN A 134 -29.73 11.46 99.00
N MET A 135 -28.48 11.28 98.54
CA MET A 135 -27.33 10.90 99.37
C MET A 135 -27.13 11.85 100.56
N ASN A 136 -27.26 13.16 100.36
CA ASN A 136 -27.15 14.14 101.44
C ASN A 136 -28.27 13.99 102.49
N CYS A 137 -29.51 13.68 102.08
CA CYS A 137 -30.60 13.41 103.02
C CYS A 137 -30.40 12.07 103.77
N ASP A 138 -29.87 11.06 103.08
CA ASP A 138 -29.53 9.76 103.66
C ASP A 138 -28.34 9.89 104.66
N GLU A 139 -27.42 10.83 104.43
CA GLU A 139 -26.28 11.16 105.29
C GLU A 139 -26.71 11.83 106.61
N GLU A 140 -27.60 12.83 106.57
CA GLU A 140 -28.20 13.44 107.78
C GLU A 140 -28.98 12.41 108.63
N LEU A 141 -29.66 11.46 107.99
CA LEU A 141 -30.30 10.34 108.68
C LEU A 141 -29.27 9.39 109.30
N LEU A 142 -28.23 8.99 108.56
CA LEU A 142 -27.17 8.10 109.06
C LEU A 142 -26.47 8.67 110.29
N GLU A 143 -26.19 9.97 110.35
CA GLU A 143 -25.59 10.60 111.54
C GLU A 143 -26.43 10.44 112.83
N SER A 144 -27.75 10.25 112.72
CA SER A 144 -28.62 9.99 113.87
C SER A 144 -28.53 8.53 114.35
N TRP A 145 -28.42 7.57 113.43
CA TRP A 145 -28.34 6.12 113.75
C TRP A 145 -26.93 5.69 114.17
N ILE A 146 -25.88 6.29 113.59
CA ILE A 146 -24.47 6.01 113.91
C ILE A 146 -24.17 6.23 115.41
N LYS A 147 -24.84 7.20 116.05
CA LYS A 147 -24.66 7.51 117.48
C LYS A 147 -25.09 6.36 118.41
N GLU A 148 -26.06 5.55 118.00
CA GLU A 148 -26.55 4.40 118.78
C GLU A 148 -25.78 3.11 118.46
N LEU A 149 -25.49 2.86 117.17
CA LEU A 149 -24.72 1.69 116.70
C LEU A 149 -23.25 1.68 117.16
N ASN A 150 -22.63 2.86 117.33
CA ASN A 150 -21.24 3.00 117.79
C ASN A 150 -20.96 2.43 119.19
N ARG A 151 -21.99 1.96 119.94
CA ARG A 151 -21.81 1.22 121.20
C ARG A 151 -21.79 -0.29 121.05
N THR A 152 -22.39 -0.85 119.99
CA THR A 152 -22.50 -2.30 119.78
C THR A 152 -21.55 -2.83 118.71
N ASP A 153 -21.20 -2.01 117.72
CA ASP A 153 -20.45 -2.49 116.55
C ASP A 153 -18.94 -2.68 116.79
N ASN A 154 -18.36 -2.09 117.85
CA ASN A 154 -16.90 -2.13 118.08
C ASN A 154 -16.32 -3.55 118.15
N ASP A 155 -17.03 -4.48 118.80
CA ASP A 155 -16.58 -5.88 118.96
C ASP A 155 -16.81 -6.70 117.68
N ALA A 156 -17.81 -6.36 116.86
CA ALA A 156 -18.11 -7.03 115.59
C ALA A 156 -17.16 -6.57 114.45
N ILE A 157 -16.88 -5.27 114.40
CA ILE A 157 -16.02 -4.62 113.39
C ILE A 157 -14.61 -5.23 113.37
N ALA A 158 -14.09 -5.69 114.51
CA ALA A 158 -12.76 -6.29 114.61
C ALA A 158 -12.62 -7.57 113.77
N ILE A 159 -13.67 -8.40 113.69
CA ILE A 159 -13.66 -9.66 112.93
C ILE A 159 -13.96 -9.39 111.46
N GLN A 160 -14.94 -8.52 111.16
CA GLN A 160 -15.35 -8.22 109.79
C GLN A 160 -14.27 -7.46 108.97
N LYS A 161 -13.43 -6.64 109.64
CA LYS A 161 -12.35 -5.88 108.98
C LYS A 161 -11.33 -6.76 108.24
N TYR A 162 -10.98 -7.93 108.76
CA TYR A 162 -9.99 -8.80 108.09
C TYR A 162 -10.54 -9.41 106.79
N ALA A 163 -11.79 -9.90 106.80
CA ALA A 163 -12.44 -10.43 105.60
C ALA A 163 -12.56 -9.38 104.48
N GLN A 164 -13.01 -8.17 104.82
CA GLN A 164 -13.17 -7.08 103.85
C GLN A 164 -11.83 -6.57 103.27
N GLN A 165 -10.73 -6.67 104.02
CA GLN A 165 -9.40 -6.33 103.50
C GLN A 165 -8.92 -7.31 102.42
N ASP A 166 -9.25 -8.60 102.53
CA ASP A 166 -8.83 -9.60 101.54
C ASP A 166 -9.76 -9.64 100.30
N GLU A 167 -11.06 -9.41 100.47
CA GLU A 167 -11.95 -9.11 99.33
C GLU A 167 -11.51 -7.84 98.58
N GLY A 168 -11.13 -6.77 99.30
CA GLY A 168 -10.63 -5.54 98.71
C GLY A 168 -9.35 -5.73 97.88
N LYS A 169 -8.41 -6.56 98.36
CA LYS A 169 -7.20 -6.94 97.60
C LYS A 169 -7.56 -7.76 96.36
N LEU A 170 -8.46 -8.74 96.48
CA LEU A 170 -8.94 -9.54 95.33
C LEU A 170 -9.60 -8.67 94.26
N GLY A 171 -10.46 -7.73 94.66
CA GLY A 171 -11.08 -6.77 93.74
C GLY A 171 -10.05 -5.89 93.02
N ALA A 172 -9.08 -5.34 93.76
CA ALA A 172 -8.01 -4.52 93.19
C ALA A 172 -7.12 -5.31 92.19
N LEU A 173 -6.74 -6.55 92.54
CA LEU A 173 -5.94 -7.43 91.68
C LEU A 173 -6.71 -7.82 90.41
N ASN A 174 -7.99 -8.17 90.51
CA ASN A 174 -8.82 -8.49 89.35
C ASN A 174 -8.96 -7.30 88.40
N LEU A 175 -9.22 -6.10 88.93
CA LEU A 175 -9.33 -4.87 88.12
C LEU A 175 -7.99 -4.50 87.46
N GLN A 176 -6.86 -4.79 88.13
CA GLN A 176 -5.52 -4.68 87.55
C GLN A 176 -5.29 -5.73 86.44
N ILE A 177 -5.73 -6.97 86.61
CA ILE A 177 -5.67 -8.03 85.58
C ILE A 177 -6.51 -7.67 84.36
N GLU A 178 -7.74 -7.15 84.53
CA GLU A 178 -8.57 -6.69 83.42
C GLU A 178 -7.91 -5.53 82.67
N LYS A 179 -7.36 -4.54 83.39
CA LYS A 179 -6.65 -3.40 82.80
C LYS A 179 -5.43 -3.84 82.00
N LEU A 180 -4.61 -4.75 82.53
CA LEU A 180 -3.46 -5.33 81.83
C LEU A 180 -3.90 -6.19 80.63
N THR A 181 -4.99 -6.94 80.75
CA THR A 181 -5.57 -7.75 79.66
C THR A 181 -6.10 -6.86 78.52
N MET A 182 -6.73 -5.73 78.84
CA MET A 182 -7.15 -4.76 77.83
C MET A 182 -5.94 -4.11 77.15
N GLN A 183 -4.91 -3.73 77.90
CA GLN A 183 -3.67 -3.17 77.35
C GLN A 183 -2.92 -4.19 76.47
N ALA A 184 -2.86 -5.46 76.88
CA ALA A 184 -2.27 -6.54 76.09
C ALA A 184 -3.04 -6.76 74.77
N ASN A 185 -4.37 -6.75 74.81
CA ASN A 185 -5.20 -6.86 73.60
C ASN A 185 -5.07 -5.63 72.67
N GLN A 186 -4.94 -4.42 73.23
CA GLN A 186 -4.64 -3.21 72.45
C GLN A 186 -3.25 -3.29 71.79
N LYS A 187 -2.23 -3.72 72.53
CA LYS A 187 -0.87 -3.92 72.00
C LYS A 187 -0.80 -5.04 70.97
N ARG A 188 -1.58 -6.12 71.13
CA ARG A 188 -1.67 -7.17 70.10
C ARG A 188 -2.32 -6.64 68.82
N ARG A 189 -3.45 -5.92 68.90
CA ARG A 189 -4.06 -5.29 67.71
C ARG A 189 -3.13 -4.30 67.01
N ALA A 190 -2.35 -3.54 67.77
CA ALA A 190 -1.33 -2.67 67.17
C ALA A 190 -0.27 -3.49 66.44
N LEU A 191 0.27 -4.55 67.06
CA LEU A 191 1.23 -5.46 66.41
C LEU A 191 0.64 -6.17 65.17
N ASP A 192 -0.62 -6.62 65.26
CA ASP A 192 -1.36 -7.25 64.17
C ASP A 192 -1.47 -6.28 62.96
N ASN A 193 -1.80 -5.00 63.22
CA ASN A 193 -1.85 -3.94 62.20
C ASN A 193 -0.46 -3.65 61.59
N GLU A 194 0.55 -3.35 62.42
CA GLU A 194 1.92 -3.03 61.99
C GLU A 194 2.53 -4.18 61.16
N LEU A 195 2.20 -5.44 61.51
CA LEU A 195 2.57 -6.62 60.74
C LEU A 195 1.85 -6.68 59.39
N THR A 196 0.56 -6.33 59.31
CA THR A 196 -0.12 -6.23 58.01
C THR A 196 0.43 -5.10 57.14
N GLU A 197 0.72 -3.93 57.72
CA GLU A 197 1.30 -2.79 57.00
C GLU A 197 2.71 -3.11 56.48
N THR A 198 3.55 -3.75 57.30
CA THR A 198 4.87 -4.27 56.91
C THR A 198 4.75 -5.31 55.79
N MET A 199 3.79 -6.23 55.88
CA MET A 199 3.55 -7.23 54.83
C MET A 199 3.11 -6.60 53.51
N THR A 200 2.22 -5.59 53.55
CA THR A 200 1.82 -4.87 52.33
C THR A 200 2.98 -4.08 51.72
N ALA A 201 3.79 -3.38 52.53
CA ALA A 201 4.97 -2.68 52.06
C ALA A 201 6.01 -3.64 51.45
N GLN A 202 6.17 -4.83 52.03
CA GLN A 202 7.06 -5.85 51.46
C GLN A 202 6.52 -6.42 50.13
N MET A 203 5.21 -6.65 50.01
CA MET A 203 4.58 -7.04 48.74
C MET A 203 4.72 -5.95 47.65
N GLU A 204 4.64 -4.68 48.02
CA GLU A 204 4.89 -3.55 47.11
C GLU A 204 6.37 -3.47 46.68
N LEU A 205 7.31 -3.70 47.60
CA LEU A 205 8.75 -3.77 47.29
C LEU A 205 9.10 -4.96 46.39
N ASP A 206 8.55 -6.14 46.65
CA ASP A 206 8.75 -7.33 45.81
C ASP A 206 8.20 -7.10 44.40
N ARG A 207 7.00 -6.52 44.29
CA ARG A 207 6.39 -6.13 42.99
C ARG A 207 7.22 -5.08 42.27
N ALA A 208 7.70 -4.04 42.96
CA ALA A 208 8.61 -3.06 42.39
C ALA A 208 9.92 -3.70 41.92
N ALA A 209 10.45 -4.69 42.65
CA ALA A 209 11.64 -5.45 42.24
C ALA A 209 11.39 -6.35 41.02
N GLU A 210 10.16 -6.83 40.80
CA GLU A 210 9.74 -7.51 39.57
C GLU A 210 9.58 -6.54 38.40
N ASP A 211 8.97 -5.38 38.62
CA ASP A 211 8.87 -4.30 37.64
C ASP A 211 10.26 -3.80 37.21
N PHE A 212 11.19 -3.60 38.15
CA PHE A 212 12.59 -3.29 37.83
C PHE A 212 13.29 -4.40 37.04
N ARG A 213 13.03 -5.68 37.34
CA ARG A 213 13.55 -6.81 36.56
C ARG A 213 13.03 -6.79 35.12
N ARG A 214 11.73 -6.56 34.93
CA ARG A 214 11.10 -6.45 33.61
C ARG A 214 11.63 -5.26 32.81
N VAL A 215 11.63 -4.05 33.38
CA VAL A 215 12.16 -2.84 32.74
C VAL A 215 13.65 -2.97 32.41
N HIS A 216 14.43 -3.69 33.21
CA HIS A 216 15.82 -3.99 32.87
C HIS A 216 15.93 -4.94 31.66
N GLN A 217 15.09 -5.98 31.56
CA GLN A 217 15.05 -6.86 30.39
C GLN A 217 14.62 -6.11 29.12
N GLU A 218 13.56 -5.31 29.19
CA GLU A 218 13.11 -4.43 28.11
C GLU A 218 14.22 -3.48 27.64
N ARG A 219 14.94 -2.84 28.59
CA ARG A 219 16.09 -1.98 28.29
C ARG A 219 17.23 -2.74 27.60
N GLN A 220 17.54 -3.97 28.01
CA GLN A 220 18.59 -4.77 27.37
C GLN A 220 18.19 -5.20 25.94
N GLU A 221 16.92 -5.53 25.72
CA GLU A 221 16.41 -5.83 24.37
C GLU A 221 16.42 -4.60 23.45
N VAL A 222 16.03 -3.42 23.96
CA VAL A 222 16.18 -2.15 23.21
C VAL A 222 17.64 -1.84 22.89
N ILE A 223 18.57 -2.07 23.82
CA ILE A 223 20.02 -1.93 23.57
C ILE A 223 20.49 -2.92 22.50
N ARG A 224 20.02 -4.17 22.54
CA ARG A 224 20.35 -5.19 21.52
C ARG A 224 19.81 -4.80 20.13
N GLN A 225 18.61 -4.25 20.06
CA GLN A 225 18.03 -3.71 18.81
C GLN A 225 18.84 -2.51 18.30
N TRP A 226 19.28 -1.62 19.19
CA TRP A 226 20.10 -0.46 18.83
C TRP A 226 21.52 -0.84 18.38
N GLU A 227 22.19 -1.80 19.04
CA GLU A 227 23.45 -2.37 18.56
C GLU A 227 23.29 -3.03 17.17
N ASN A 228 22.19 -3.75 16.93
CA ASN A 228 21.90 -4.35 15.62
C ASN A 228 21.67 -3.28 14.54
N ALA A 229 20.97 -2.19 14.86
CA ALA A 229 20.77 -1.07 13.94
C ALA A 229 22.10 -0.39 13.58
N ILE A 230 22.99 -0.16 14.55
CA ILE A 230 24.34 0.38 14.32
C ILE A 230 25.17 -0.58 13.45
N GLN A 231 25.11 -1.89 13.70
CA GLN A 231 25.81 -2.88 12.86
C GLN A 231 25.27 -2.94 11.42
N GLN A 232 23.96 -2.70 11.21
CA GLN A 232 23.41 -2.58 9.85
C GLN A 232 23.83 -1.27 9.18
N MET A 233 23.86 -0.15 9.92
CA MET A 233 24.36 1.13 9.44
C MET A 233 25.83 1.03 9.02
N GLN A 234 26.72 0.50 9.88
CA GLN A 234 28.14 0.30 9.57
C GLN A 234 28.38 -0.63 8.38
N LYS A 235 27.52 -1.62 8.14
CA LYS A 235 27.56 -2.45 6.91
C LYS A 235 27.15 -1.64 5.69
N ARG A 236 26.10 -0.81 5.79
CA ARG A 236 25.67 0.10 4.73
C ARG A 236 26.73 1.15 4.40
N ASP A 237 27.41 1.69 5.40
CA ASP A 237 28.54 2.60 5.20
C ASP A 237 29.68 1.91 4.44
N GLN A 238 30.04 0.67 4.81
CA GLN A 238 31.04 -0.13 4.10
C GLN A 238 30.59 -0.53 2.67
N GLU A 239 29.30 -0.81 2.45
CA GLU A 239 28.72 -1.04 1.13
C GLU A 239 28.80 0.23 0.26
N ILE A 240 28.53 1.41 0.84
CA ILE A 240 28.64 2.73 0.20
C ILE A 240 30.09 3.07 -0.13
N ASP A 241 31.04 2.87 0.80
CA ASP A 241 32.47 3.06 0.57
C ASP A 241 32.97 2.15 -0.57
N HIS A 242 32.54 0.88 -0.60
CA HIS A 242 32.89 -0.04 -1.68
C HIS A 242 32.30 0.42 -3.02
N CYS A 243 31.05 0.88 -3.04
CA CYS A 243 30.45 1.47 -4.25
C CYS A 243 31.18 2.75 -4.69
N ALA A 244 31.64 3.59 -3.75
CA ALA A 244 32.41 4.79 -4.05
C ALA A 244 33.79 4.46 -4.65
N LEU A 245 34.45 3.40 -4.17
CA LEU A 245 35.69 2.88 -4.76
C LEU A 245 35.44 2.34 -6.18
N LEU A 246 34.41 1.53 -6.41
CA LEU A 246 34.04 1.03 -7.74
C LEU A 246 33.70 2.19 -8.70
N ILE A 247 33.01 3.24 -8.22
CA ILE A 247 32.74 4.46 -9.00
C ILE A 247 34.04 5.23 -9.30
N ALA A 248 35.02 5.23 -8.41
CA ALA A 248 36.33 5.85 -8.65
C ALA A 248 37.15 5.06 -9.68
N GLU A 249 37.16 3.73 -9.61
CA GLU A 249 37.77 2.82 -10.59
C GLU A 249 37.15 3.01 -11.98
N ILE A 250 35.81 2.99 -12.08
CA ILE A 250 35.09 3.23 -13.34
C ILE A 250 35.37 4.64 -13.89
N LYS A 251 35.42 5.68 -13.04
CA LYS A 251 35.81 7.03 -13.47
C LYS A 251 37.26 7.10 -13.97
N GLN A 252 38.16 6.31 -13.40
CA GLN A 252 39.55 6.23 -13.86
C GLN A 252 39.66 5.45 -15.17
N GLU A 253 38.90 4.37 -15.36
CA GLU A 253 38.75 3.71 -16.66
C GLU A 253 38.20 4.66 -17.74
N ILE A 254 37.17 5.44 -17.42
CA ILE A 254 36.60 6.43 -18.34
C ILE A 254 37.66 7.44 -18.74
N ARG A 255 38.41 8.04 -17.79
CA ARG A 255 39.52 8.95 -18.09
C ARG A 255 40.60 8.32 -18.97
N ASN A 256 40.95 7.04 -18.72
CA ASN A 256 41.92 6.31 -19.53
C ASN A 256 41.40 6.08 -20.95
N LYS A 257 40.11 5.73 -21.11
CA LYS A 257 39.44 5.58 -22.41
C LYS A 257 39.27 6.93 -23.14
N GLU A 258 39.01 8.03 -22.44
CA GLU A 258 39.00 9.39 -22.96
C GLU A 258 40.39 9.89 -23.40
N LEU A 259 41.45 9.50 -22.68
CA LEU A 259 42.84 9.75 -23.10
C LEU A 259 43.15 8.98 -24.38
N LEU A 260 42.85 7.68 -24.42
CA LEU A 260 43.02 6.85 -25.62
C LEU A 260 42.20 7.39 -26.81
N LEU A 261 40.97 7.86 -26.59
CA LEU A 261 40.16 8.49 -27.64
C LEU A 261 40.74 9.83 -28.12
N ARG A 262 41.33 10.64 -27.23
CA ARG A 262 42.07 11.86 -27.61
C ARG A 262 43.36 11.54 -28.37
N GLU A 263 44.10 10.52 -27.97
CA GLU A 263 45.26 10.02 -28.72
C GLU A 263 44.84 9.55 -30.12
N LYS A 264 43.81 8.69 -30.23
CA LYS A 264 43.33 8.18 -31.52
C LYS A 264 42.73 9.25 -32.42
N THR A 265 42.05 10.27 -31.87
CA THR A 265 41.58 11.41 -32.66
C THR A 265 42.72 12.34 -33.07
N SER A 266 43.72 12.60 -32.22
CA SER A 266 44.93 13.34 -32.61
C SER A 266 45.74 12.59 -33.68
N PHE A 267 45.84 11.27 -33.59
CA PHE A 267 46.44 10.42 -34.61
C PHE A 267 45.66 10.49 -35.93
N LEU A 268 44.33 10.43 -35.90
CA LEU A 268 43.49 10.58 -37.09
C LEU A 268 43.62 11.97 -37.74
N VAL A 269 43.72 13.04 -36.93
CA VAL A 269 43.99 14.40 -37.43
C VAL A 269 45.38 14.46 -38.07
N ASN A 270 46.41 13.92 -37.42
CA ASN A 270 47.77 13.89 -38.00
C ASN A 270 47.81 13.07 -39.29
N GLU A 271 47.15 11.91 -39.35
CA GLU A 271 47.08 11.09 -40.56
C GLU A 271 46.25 11.73 -41.68
N THR A 272 45.18 12.46 -41.39
CA THR A 272 44.45 13.22 -42.42
C THR A 272 45.28 14.40 -42.96
N VAL A 273 46.06 15.07 -42.11
CA VAL A 273 47.03 16.09 -42.54
C VAL A 273 48.16 15.47 -43.38
N ASN A 274 48.71 14.33 -42.95
CA ASN A 274 49.72 13.58 -43.70
C ASN A 274 49.21 13.18 -45.09
N ASN A 275 48.00 12.61 -45.17
CA ASN A 275 47.36 12.25 -46.45
C ASN A 275 47.14 13.47 -47.34
N MET A 276 46.65 14.60 -46.78
CA MET A 276 46.50 15.86 -47.51
C MET A 276 47.84 16.47 -47.97
N GLU A 277 48.96 16.18 -47.29
CA GLU A 277 50.30 16.46 -47.80
C GLU A 277 50.73 15.50 -48.91
N TYR A 278 50.44 14.19 -48.78
CA TYR A 278 50.76 13.21 -49.81
C TYR A 278 49.97 13.48 -51.10
N GLU A 279 48.68 13.83 -51.03
CA GLU A 279 47.89 14.28 -52.19
C GLU A 279 48.50 15.51 -52.87
N LYS A 280 49.02 16.49 -52.11
CA LYS A 280 49.75 17.64 -52.66
C LYS A 280 51.05 17.21 -53.34
N LYS A 281 51.83 16.30 -52.72
CA LYS A 281 53.10 15.77 -53.26
C LYS A 281 52.88 14.95 -54.54
N ILE A 282 51.82 14.14 -54.58
CA ILE A 282 51.33 13.44 -55.78
C ILE A 282 50.91 14.47 -56.84
N SER A 283 50.10 15.47 -56.49
CA SER A 283 49.68 16.53 -57.41
C SER A 283 50.84 17.31 -58.02
N SER A 284 51.95 17.53 -57.31
CA SER A 284 53.17 18.10 -57.90
C SER A 284 53.90 17.10 -58.81
N ALA A 285 54.07 15.85 -58.37
CA ALA A 285 54.73 14.81 -59.15
C ALA A 285 53.99 14.48 -60.45
N GLU A 286 52.65 14.54 -60.47
CA GLU A 286 51.83 14.38 -61.67
C GLU A 286 51.99 15.55 -62.65
N ARG A 287 52.13 16.79 -62.15
CA ARG A 287 52.42 17.96 -63.01
C ARG A 287 53.82 17.85 -63.60
N GLU A 288 54.81 17.46 -62.81
CA GLU A 288 56.18 17.22 -63.26
C GLU A 288 56.23 16.09 -64.28
N ALA A 289 55.60 14.95 -64.01
CA ALA A 289 55.50 13.82 -64.94
C ALA A 289 54.78 14.20 -66.24
N ASN A 290 53.73 15.02 -66.19
CA ASN A 290 53.05 15.52 -67.40
C ASN A 290 53.87 16.57 -68.16
N ASN A 291 54.69 17.38 -67.48
CA ASN A 291 55.64 18.27 -68.14
C ASN A 291 56.78 17.47 -68.80
N LEU A 292 57.32 16.46 -68.13
CA LEU A 292 58.33 15.54 -68.69
C LEU A 292 57.77 14.71 -69.85
N ARG A 293 56.51 14.30 -69.83
CA ARG A 293 55.82 13.66 -70.97
C ARG A 293 55.69 14.60 -72.17
N LYS A 294 55.34 15.87 -71.94
CA LYS A 294 55.29 16.89 -73.02
C LYS A 294 56.68 17.15 -73.60
N GLU A 295 57.71 17.28 -72.77
CA GLU A 295 59.08 17.47 -73.24
C GLU A 295 59.60 16.21 -73.97
N TYR A 296 59.27 15.01 -73.50
CA TYR A 296 59.56 13.79 -74.25
C TYR A 296 58.90 13.80 -75.65
N GLN A 297 57.65 14.25 -75.76
CA GLN A 297 56.96 14.38 -77.05
C GLN A 297 57.58 15.47 -77.96
N THR A 298 58.02 16.61 -77.43
CA THR A 298 58.73 17.63 -78.24
C THR A 298 60.11 17.17 -78.68
N GLN A 299 60.79 16.34 -77.89
CA GLN A 299 62.09 15.77 -78.27
C GLN A 299 61.97 14.58 -79.23
N ASP A 300 60.94 13.73 -79.12
CA ASP A 300 60.70 12.64 -80.07
C ASP A 300 60.21 13.16 -81.43
N THR A 301 59.43 14.25 -81.47
CA THR A 301 59.08 14.93 -82.73
C THR A 301 60.27 15.62 -83.39
N ARG A 302 61.21 16.19 -82.63
CA ARG A 302 62.51 16.64 -83.16
C ARG A 302 63.36 15.46 -83.65
N ARG A 303 63.35 14.33 -82.94
CA ARG A 303 64.09 13.12 -83.33
C ARG A 303 63.57 12.53 -84.64
N THR A 304 62.25 12.53 -84.88
CA THR A 304 61.69 12.11 -86.18
C THR A 304 62.00 13.10 -87.29
N GLN A 305 61.91 14.42 -87.05
CA GLN A 305 62.34 15.44 -88.02
C GLN A 305 63.81 15.24 -88.45
N LEU A 306 64.72 15.08 -87.49
CA LEU A 306 66.14 14.79 -87.78
C LEU A 306 66.37 13.44 -88.47
N GLN A 307 65.51 12.45 -88.20
CA GLN A 307 65.55 11.15 -88.89
C GLN A 307 65.11 11.27 -90.35
N ASP A 308 64.07 12.07 -90.64
CA ASP A 308 63.58 12.36 -91.98
C ASP A 308 64.59 13.20 -92.79
N GLU A 309 65.22 14.20 -92.17
CA GLU A 309 66.34 14.97 -92.75
C GLU A 309 67.52 14.04 -93.09
N LEU A 310 67.92 13.15 -92.18
CA LEU A 310 68.99 12.19 -92.41
C LEU A 310 68.64 11.17 -93.49
N GLN A 311 67.36 10.80 -93.63
CA GLN A 311 66.87 9.95 -94.71
C GLN A 311 66.85 10.68 -96.07
N ALA A 312 66.50 11.97 -96.10
CA ALA A 312 66.62 12.81 -97.29
C ALA A 312 68.09 12.97 -97.72
N LEU A 313 69.00 13.24 -96.77
CA LEU A 313 70.45 13.30 -97.02
C LEU A 313 71.01 11.96 -97.52
N LYS A 314 70.57 10.81 -96.96
CA LYS A 314 70.92 9.48 -97.50
C LYS A 314 70.43 9.29 -98.93
N SER A 315 69.22 9.75 -99.27
CA SER A 315 68.69 9.70 -100.63
C SER A 315 69.54 10.52 -101.61
N ILE A 316 69.96 11.73 -101.21
CA ILE A 316 70.87 12.59 -101.97
C ILE A 316 72.24 11.90 -102.15
N VAL A 317 72.84 11.38 -101.07
CA VAL A 317 74.15 10.69 -101.12
C VAL A 317 74.08 9.47 -102.04
N ASN A 318 73.06 8.61 -101.90
CA ASN A 318 72.87 7.44 -102.76
C ASN A 318 72.71 7.84 -104.24
N ARG A 319 72.01 8.95 -104.53
CA ARG A 319 71.90 9.49 -105.88
C ARG A 319 73.25 9.96 -106.42
N THR A 320 73.99 10.77 -105.65
CA THR A 320 75.34 11.22 -106.07
C THR A 320 76.34 10.08 -106.22
N ALA A 321 76.20 8.99 -105.46
CA ALA A 321 77.01 7.78 -105.62
C ALA A 321 76.67 7.04 -106.93
N SER A 322 75.37 6.89 -107.24
CA SER A 322 74.90 6.34 -108.52
C SER A 322 75.35 7.19 -109.71
N ASP A 323 75.27 8.52 -109.61
CA ASP A 323 75.74 9.45 -110.62
C ASP A 323 77.27 9.33 -110.81
N LEU A 324 78.03 9.22 -109.71
CA LEU A 324 79.49 9.04 -109.74
C LEU A 324 79.93 7.67 -110.30
N ASP A 325 79.19 6.59 -110.06
CA ASP A 325 79.44 5.29 -110.70
C ASP A 325 79.01 5.27 -112.18
N SER A 326 78.01 6.07 -112.57
CA SER A 326 77.71 6.33 -113.99
C SER A 326 78.86 7.08 -114.69
N LEU A 327 79.49 8.05 -114.01
CA LEU A 327 80.66 8.76 -114.52
C LEU A 327 81.90 7.85 -114.56
N ARG A 328 82.10 6.97 -113.57
CA ARG A 328 83.18 5.97 -113.56
C ARG A 328 83.04 4.98 -114.72
N THR A 329 81.83 4.52 -115.04
CA THR A 329 81.60 3.62 -116.18
C THR A 329 81.80 4.33 -117.52
N GLN A 330 81.42 5.60 -117.65
CA GLN A 330 81.79 6.43 -118.82
C GLN A 330 83.32 6.58 -118.95
N VAL A 331 84.04 6.88 -117.85
CA VAL A 331 85.51 6.97 -117.83
C VAL A 331 86.17 5.62 -118.16
N ALA A 332 85.59 4.49 -117.73
CA ALA A 332 86.07 3.16 -118.09
C ALA A 332 85.91 2.89 -119.61
N ASN A 333 84.77 3.29 -120.20
CA ASN A 333 84.55 3.18 -121.65
C ASN A 333 85.53 4.07 -122.44
N LEU A 334 85.76 5.32 -122.02
CA LEU A 334 86.76 6.21 -122.63
C LEU A 334 88.18 5.64 -122.52
N LYS A 335 88.56 5.01 -121.39
CA LYS A 335 89.83 4.29 -121.25
C LYS A 335 89.93 3.12 -122.24
N LYS A 336 88.83 2.40 -122.48
CA LYS A 336 88.76 1.29 -123.45
C LYS A 336 88.93 1.78 -124.90
N GLU A 337 88.36 2.93 -125.26
CA GLU A 337 88.61 3.59 -126.54
C GLU A 337 90.07 4.05 -126.70
N ILE A 338 90.67 4.61 -125.65
CA ILE A 338 92.08 5.01 -125.64
C ILE A 338 93.00 3.78 -125.84
N GLN A 339 92.68 2.63 -125.23
CA GLN A 339 93.38 1.38 -125.49
C GLN A 339 93.22 0.92 -126.94
N GLY A 340 92.01 0.99 -127.52
CA GLY A 340 91.78 0.69 -128.94
C GLY A 340 92.57 1.61 -129.88
N LYS A 341 92.67 2.91 -129.58
CA LYS A 341 93.49 3.86 -130.34
C LYS A 341 94.99 3.58 -130.18
N LYS A 342 95.47 3.15 -129.00
CA LYS A 342 96.87 2.73 -128.79
C LYS A 342 97.23 1.47 -129.60
N ALA A 343 96.39 0.45 -129.59
CA ALA A 343 96.62 -0.78 -130.37
C ALA A 343 96.76 -0.48 -131.88
N ARG A 344 95.93 0.43 -132.40
CA ARG A 344 95.99 0.89 -133.80
C ARG A 344 97.27 1.68 -134.13
N LEU A 345 97.94 2.24 -133.12
CA LEU A 345 99.22 2.96 -133.24
C LEU A 345 100.41 1.99 -133.24
N GLN A 346 100.36 0.91 -132.45
CA GLN A 346 101.37 -0.16 -132.46
C GLN A 346 101.46 -0.84 -133.82
N LEU A 347 100.32 -1.17 -134.42
CA LEU A 347 100.19 -1.78 -135.76
C LEU A 347 100.71 -0.88 -136.92
N LEU A 348 100.90 0.42 -136.66
CA LEU A 348 101.56 1.37 -137.57
C LEU A 348 103.08 1.40 -137.34
N ASN A 349 103.54 1.36 -136.08
CA ASN A 349 104.96 1.31 -135.75
C ASN A 349 105.64 0.01 -136.21
N GLU A 350 104.95 -1.14 -136.13
CA GLU A 350 105.43 -2.44 -136.62
C GLU A 350 105.76 -2.40 -138.13
N LYS A 351 105.00 -1.63 -138.92
CA LYS A 351 105.29 -1.44 -140.35
C LYS A 351 106.53 -0.57 -140.59
N ASN A 352 106.75 0.46 -139.77
CA ASN A 352 107.97 1.27 -139.86
C ASN A 352 109.24 0.46 -139.48
N ALA A 353 109.16 -0.43 -138.49
CA ALA A 353 110.28 -1.31 -138.14
C ALA A 353 110.72 -2.18 -139.34
N SER A 354 109.75 -2.76 -140.07
CA SER A 354 110.03 -3.62 -141.24
C SER A 354 110.71 -2.93 -142.44
N LEU A 355 110.78 -1.59 -142.43
CA LEU A 355 111.56 -0.81 -143.39
C LEU A 355 112.95 -0.45 -142.86
N SER A 356 113.13 -0.36 -141.54
CA SER A 356 114.43 -0.07 -140.91
C SER A 356 115.39 -1.26 -140.99
N ASP A 357 114.91 -2.50 -140.81
CA ASP A 357 115.80 -3.66 -140.75
C ASP A 357 116.35 -4.07 -142.14
N LYS A 358 115.77 -3.55 -143.24
CA LYS A 358 116.36 -3.65 -144.58
C LYS A 358 117.62 -2.81 -144.77
N LEU A 359 117.96 -1.93 -143.82
CA LEU A 359 119.21 -1.15 -143.83
C LEU A 359 120.38 -1.88 -143.14
N LYS A 360 120.14 -3.02 -142.46
CA LYS A 360 121.15 -3.77 -141.68
C LYS A 360 121.69 -5.02 -142.40
N LEU A 361 121.72 -5.01 -143.74
CA LEU A 361 121.91 -6.21 -144.56
C LEU A 361 123.31 -6.38 -145.19
N VAL A 362 124.31 -5.53 -144.89
CA VAL A 362 125.50 -5.41 -145.78
C VAL A 362 126.87 -5.12 -145.11
N ILE A 363 127.09 -5.38 -143.80
CA ILE A 363 128.41 -5.15 -143.16
C ILE A 363 128.97 -6.35 -142.34
N GLU A 364 128.19 -7.39 -142.03
CA GLU A 364 128.70 -8.60 -141.34
C GLU A 364 128.40 -9.91 -142.09
N GLU A 365 128.85 -9.98 -143.34
CA GLU A 365 129.17 -11.23 -144.04
C GLU A 365 130.71 -11.27 -144.24
N SER A 366 131.45 -12.37 -144.02
CA SER A 366 131.03 -13.77 -143.83
C SER A 366 132.09 -14.64 -143.10
N LEU A 367 131.62 -15.58 -142.26
CA LEU A 367 132.27 -16.84 -141.79
C LEU A 367 133.57 -16.74 -140.94
N SER A 368 133.85 -17.59 -139.93
CA SER A 368 133.13 -18.75 -139.36
C SER A 368 133.31 -18.85 -137.82
N SER A 369 132.86 -19.95 -137.19
CA SER A 369 132.79 -20.18 -135.73
C SER A 369 134.13 -20.52 -135.04
N GLU A 370 134.15 -20.30 -133.71
CA GLU A 370 135.32 -20.34 -132.80
C GLU A 370 136.27 -19.15 -133.06
N GLU A 371 136.66 -18.31 -132.09
CA GLU A 371 136.76 -18.46 -130.63
C GLU A 371 136.12 -17.25 -129.87
N LYS A 372 134.91 -17.38 -129.33
CA LYS A 372 134.24 -16.29 -128.56
C LYS A 372 134.62 -16.24 -127.07
N ALA A 373 135.69 -16.91 -126.65
CA ALA A 373 135.96 -17.22 -125.24
C ALA A 373 136.54 -16.04 -124.42
N LEU A 374 137.63 -15.42 -124.89
CA LEU A 374 138.53 -14.64 -124.02
C LEU A 374 137.96 -13.33 -123.45
N ARG A 375 136.85 -12.78 -123.99
CA ARG A 375 136.20 -11.59 -123.40
C ARG A 375 135.31 -11.87 -122.20
N PHE A 376 135.01 -13.14 -121.89
CA PHE A 376 134.29 -13.50 -120.66
C PHE A 376 135.20 -13.62 -119.43
N GLU A 377 136.52 -13.75 -119.64
CA GLU A 377 137.49 -14.07 -118.57
C GLU A 377 137.90 -12.84 -117.73
N GLU A 378 137.75 -11.62 -118.27
CA GLU A 378 137.94 -10.38 -117.49
C GLU A 378 136.73 -10.07 -116.60
N ILE A 379 135.50 -10.36 -117.07
CA ILE A 379 134.27 -10.10 -116.31
C ILE A 379 134.12 -11.08 -115.13
N LEU A 380 134.56 -12.34 -115.28
CA LEU A 380 134.52 -13.34 -114.20
C LEU A 380 135.32 -12.93 -112.95
N LYS A 381 136.44 -12.23 -113.12
CA LYS A 381 137.34 -11.83 -112.00
C LYS A 381 136.78 -10.72 -111.10
N GLU A 382 135.71 -10.05 -111.51
CA GLU A 382 134.98 -9.12 -110.65
C GLU A 382 133.87 -9.83 -109.85
N GLU A 383 133.17 -10.80 -110.46
CA GLU A 383 132.17 -11.65 -109.79
C GLU A 383 132.79 -12.55 -108.69
N GLU A 384 133.96 -13.17 -108.95
CA GLU A 384 134.62 -14.08 -107.98
C GLU A 384 134.86 -13.42 -106.61
N LYS A 385 135.24 -12.13 -106.57
CA LYS A 385 135.42 -11.38 -105.33
C LYS A 385 134.12 -11.16 -104.55
N GLY A 386 132.99 -11.00 -105.26
CA GLY A 386 131.68 -10.85 -104.65
C GLY A 386 131.21 -12.13 -103.92
N VAL A 387 131.67 -13.30 -104.36
CA VAL A 387 131.34 -14.59 -103.72
C VAL A 387 132.10 -14.77 -102.41
N GLU A 388 133.41 -14.47 -102.38
CA GLU A 388 134.27 -14.66 -101.19
C GLU A 388 133.80 -13.80 -99.99
N GLU A 389 133.31 -12.58 -100.22
CA GLU A 389 132.70 -11.76 -99.16
C GLU A 389 131.42 -12.38 -98.59
N LYS A 390 130.59 -13.00 -99.42
CA LYS A 390 129.31 -13.61 -99.01
C LYS A 390 129.50 -14.90 -98.20
N GLU A 391 130.51 -15.72 -98.52
CA GLU A 391 130.84 -16.88 -97.70
C GLU A 391 131.32 -16.48 -96.29
N ASN A 392 132.08 -15.39 -96.19
CA ASN A 392 132.54 -14.83 -94.92
C ASN A 392 131.39 -14.31 -94.03
N GLU A 393 130.35 -13.68 -94.61
CA GLU A 393 129.12 -13.36 -93.89
C GLU A 393 128.39 -14.62 -93.39
N MET A 394 128.31 -15.65 -94.22
CA MET A 394 127.61 -16.91 -93.89
C MET A 394 128.31 -17.69 -92.78
N SER A 395 129.64 -17.61 -92.69
CA SER A 395 130.42 -18.12 -91.55
C SER A 395 130.05 -17.41 -90.23
N ARG A 396 130.04 -16.06 -90.23
CA ARG A 396 129.67 -15.25 -89.04
C ARG A 396 128.26 -15.55 -88.53
N LEU A 397 127.32 -15.84 -89.43
CA LEU A 397 125.94 -16.19 -89.07
C LEU A 397 125.83 -17.57 -88.39
N LYS A 398 126.66 -18.55 -88.78
CA LYS A 398 126.72 -19.88 -88.12
C LYS A 398 127.23 -19.76 -86.68
N ASP A 399 128.27 -18.98 -86.45
CA ASP A 399 128.80 -18.68 -85.10
C ASP A 399 127.76 -17.99 -84.20
N LEU A 400 126.99 -17.06 -84.77
CA LEU A 400 125.91 -16.37 -84.06
C LEU A 400 124.79 -17.36 -83.66
N LEU A 401 124.43 -18.27 -84.57
CA LEU A 401 123.43 -19.31 -84.34
C LEU A 401 123.88 -20.26 -83.21
N PHE A 402 125.15 -20.66 -83.18
CA PHE A 402 125.69 -21.52 -82.13
C PHE A 402 125.61 -20.85 -80.75
N LYS A 403 126.07 -19.59 -80.65
CA LYS A 403 126.00 -18.79 -79.41
C LYS A 403 124.55 -18.63 -78.92
N LYS A 404 123.61 -18.30 -79.81
CA LYS A 404 122.18 -18.20 -79.46
C LYS A 404 121.56 -19.54 -79.06
N THR A 405 122.02 -20.66 -79.63
CA THR A 405 121.61 -22.00 -79.19
C THR A 405 122.12 -22.33 -77.78
N GLN A 406 123.33 -21.91 -77.44
CA GLN A 406 123.90 -22.06 -76.09
C GLN A 406 123.17 -21.18 -75.06
N GLU A 407 122.87 -19.92 -75.39
CA GLU A 407 122.02 -19.04 -74.58
C GLU A 407 120.63 -19.64 -74.33
N LEU A 408 119.97 -20.17 -75.38
CA LEU A 408 118.65 -20.82 -75.28
C LEU A 408 118.68 -22.01 -74.29
N LYS A 409 119.73 -22.82 -74.32
CA LYS A 409 119.91 -23.93 -73.37
C LYS A 409 120.06 -23.42 -71.93
N GLY A 410 120.88 -22.39 -71.73
CA GLY A 410 121.04 -21.74 -70.42
C GLY A 410 119.75 -21.14 -69.86
N GLN A 411 118.86 -20.61 -70.71
CA GLN A 411 117.54 -20.14 -70.27
C GLN A 411 116.59 -21.31 -69.93
N LYS A 412 116.59 -22.40 -70.70
CA LYS A 412 115.78 -23.60 -70.41
C LYS A 412 116.17 -24.29 -69.10
N ASP A 413 117.46 -24.24 -68.72
CA ASP A 413 117.89 -24.81 -67.44
C ASP A 413 117.54 -23.88 -66.25
N LYS A 414 117.49 -22.55 -66.44
CA LYS A 414 116.90 -21.62 -65.46
C LYS A 414 115.38 -21.79 -65.33
N GLU A 415 114.67 -21.99 -66.44
CA GLU A 415 113.23 -22.26 -66.47
C GLU A 415 112.86 -23.47 -65.59
N LYS A 416 113.64 -24.56 -65.65
CA LYS A 416 113.46 -25.72 -64.78
C LYS A 416 113.65 -25.41 -63.30
N ILE A 417 114.64 -24.58 -62.94
CA ILE A 417 114.88 -24.16 -61.56
C ILE A 417 113.68 -23.35 -61.04
N VAL A 418 113.23 -22.36 -61.82
CA VAL A 418 112.05 -21.55 -61.48
C VAL A 418 110.77 -22.41 -61.40
N LEU A 419 110.61 -23.41 -62.26
CA LEU A 419 109.50 -24.37 -62.16
C LEU A 419 109.57 -25.21 -60.87
N ALA A 420 110.75 -25.66 -60.45
CA ALA A 420 110.94 -26.37 -59.18
C ALA A 420 110.66 -25.46 -57.96
N GLU A 421 111.05 -24.19 -58.01
CA GLU A 421 110.72 -23.17 -57.01
C GLU A 421 109.21 -22.88 -56.96
N ILE A 422 108.55 -22.76 -58.12
CA ILE A 422 107.09 -22.61 -58.24
C ILE A 422 106.38 -23.85 -57.67
N GLU A 423 106.85 -25.07 -57.94
CA GLU A 423 106.30 -26.28 -57.33
C GLU A 423 106.50 -26.30 -55.81
N GLY A 424 107.66 -25.89 -55.32
CA GLY A 424 107.94 -25.73 -53.88
C GLY A 424 106.99 -24.72 -53.23
N GLY A 425 106.81 -23.56 -53.87
CA GLY A 425 105.85 -22.52 -53.48
C GLY A 425 104.40 -22.99 -53.53
N GLN A 426 103.99 -23.78 -54.53
CA GLN A 426 102.65 -24.37 -54.58
C GLN A 426 102.44 -25.41 -53.47
N LYS A 427 103.47 -26.20 -53.13
CA LYS A 427 103.43 -27.17 -52.03
C LYS A 427 103.35 -26.45 -50.67
N SER A 428 104.13 -25.38 -50.45
CA SER A 428 104.03 -24.57 -49.23
C SER A 428 102.70 -23.82 -49.13
N LEU A 429 102.18 -23.28 -50.24
CA LEU A 429 100.88 -22.59 -50.30
C LEU A 429 99.70 -23.56 -50.09
N LYS A 430 99.80 -24.82 -50.56
CA LYS A 430 98.85 -25.89 -50.19
C LYS A 430 98.89 -26.20 -48.68
N ASN A 431 100.07 -26.25 -48.07
CA ASN A 431 100.23 -26.46 -46.63
C ASN A 431 99.74 -25.26 -45.80
N LEU A 432 99.94 -24.03 -46.27
CA LEU A 432 99.38 -22.83 -45.65
C LEU A 432 97.85 -22.81 -45.79
N LYS A 433 97.28 -23.16 -46.95
CA LYS A 433 95.82 -23.29 -47.12
C LYS A 433 95.21 -24.41 -46.29
N SER A 434 95.90 -25.54 -46.05
CA SER A 434 95.39 -26.59 -45.16
C SER A 434 95.50 -26.19 -43.69
N ARG A 435 96.52 -25.41 -43.29
CA ARG A 435 96.62 -24.80 -41.96
C ARG A 435 95.58 -23.70 -41.74
N LEU A 436 95.30 -22.88 -42.76
CA LEU A 436 94.24 -21.87 -42.74
C LEU A 436 92.87 -22.55 -42.57
N ARG A 437 92.53 -23.56 -43.38
CA ARG A 437 91.29 -24.34 -43.21
C ARG A 437 91.14 -25.01 -41.84
N LYS A 438 92.25 -25.39 -41.17
CA LYS A 438 92.21 -25.87 -39.79
C LYS A 438 91.86 -24.73 -38.83
N LEU A 439 92.52 -23.58 -38.96
CA LEU A 439 92.20 -22.39 -38.18
C LEU A 439 90.75 -21.92 -38.43
N ASP A 440 90.26 -21.91 -39.67
CA ASP A 440 88.87 -21.58 -40.01
C ASP A 440 87.89 -22.55 -39.32
N ALA A 441 88.19 -23.85 -39.34
CA ALA A 441 87.37 -24.88 -38.68
C ALA A 441 87.44 -24.79 -37.15
N ASP A 442 88.57 -24.39 -36.58
CA ASP A 442 88.71 -24.17 -35.14
C ASP A 442 88.10 -22.83 -34.70
N LEU A 443 88.07 -21.81 -35.56
CA LEU A 443 87.35 -20.54 -35.37
C LEU A 443 85.84 -20.75 -35.45
N LEU A 444 85.35 -21.61 -36.37
CA LEU A 444 83.95 -22.05 -36.41
C LEU A 444 83.56 -22.85 -35.15
N LYS A 445 84.45 -23.71 -34.61
CA LYS A 445 84.23 -24.36 -33.31
C LYS A 445 84.25 -23.36 -32.16
N GLN A 446 85.10 -22.35 -32.20
CA GLN A 446 85.13 -21.28 -31.20
C GLN A 446 83.86 -20.43 -31.27
N GLN A 447 83.35 -20.11 -32.46
CA GLN A 447 82.04 -19.48 -32.63
C GLN A 447 80.92 -20.38 -32.10
N GLY A 448 80.95 -21.69 -32.37
CA GLY A 448 80.02 -22.65 -31.76
C GLY A 448 80.07 -22.64 -30.23
N LEU A 449 81.27 -22.74 -29.65
CA LEU A 449 81.50 -22.63 -28.21
C LEU A 449 81.09 -21.28 -27.61
N ILE A 450 81.25 -20.18 -28.36
CA ILE A 450 80.78 -18.85 -27.96
C ILE A 450 79.24 -18.82 -28.01
N TYR A 451 78.58 -19.38 -29.03
CA TYR A 451 77.13 -19.48 -29.06
C TYR A 451 76.56 -20.40 -27.96
N ASP A 452 77.23 -21.52 -27.66
CA ASP A 452 76.86 -22.41 -26.55
C ASP A 452 77.07 -21.72 -25.19
N GLN A 453 78.16 -20.96 -25.03
CA GLN A 453 78.43 -20.18 -23.82
C GLN A 453 77.50 -18.96 -23.70
N ASP A 454 77.18 -18.25 -24.78
CA ASP A 454 76.20 -17.14 -24.80
C ASP A 454 74.80 -17.66 -24.53
N PHE A 455 74.43 -18.84 -25.05
CA PHE A 455 73.17 -19.50 -24.71
C PHE A 455 73.13 -19.92 -23.23
N TYR A 456 74.23 -20.47 -22.70
CA TYR A 456 74.36 -20.82 -21.29
C TYR A 456 74.35 -19.58 -20.37
N ILE A 457 75.02 -18.50 -20.80
CA ILE A 457 75.02 -17.18 -20.13
C ILE A 457 73.62 -16.58 -20.17
N GLN A 458 72.90 -16.62 -21.29
CA GLN A 458 71.50 -16.19 -21.35
C GLN A 458 70.58 -17.07 -20.48
N GLN A 459 70.84 -18.37 -20.40
CA GLN A 459 70.08 -19.28 -19.55
C GLN A 459 70.36 -19.02 -18.05
N ILE A 460 71.61 -18.72 -17.69
CA ILE A 460 71.98 -18.27 -16.35
C ILE A 460 71.42 -16.88 -16.06
N GLN A 461 71.52 -15.91 -16.96
CA GLN A 461 70.96 -14.56 -16.80
C GLN A 461 69.45 -14.61 -16.60
N ARG A 462 68.71 -15.37 -17.42
CA ARG A 462 67.25 -15.58 -17.22
C ARG A 462 66.95 -16.27 -15.89
N ARG A 463 67.87 -17.08 -15.34
CA ARG A 463 67.77 -17.66 -14.00
C ARG A 463 68.19 -16.69 -12.90
N LEU A 464 69.13 -15.78 -13.16
CA LEU A 464 69.63 -14.75 -12.27
C LEU A 464 68.58 -13.65 -12.08
N SER A 465 68.07 -13.06 -13.17
CA SER A 465 66.91 -12.15 -13.16
C SER A 465 65.73 -12.74 -12.39
N ARG A 466 65.41 -14.03 -12.61
CA ARG A 466 64.36 -14.74 -11.86
C ARG A 466 64.65 -14.99 -10.37
N LEU A 467 65.92 -14.96 -9.95
CA LEU A 467 66.34 -15.03 -8.55
C LEU A 467 66.48 -13.63 -7.90
N GLU A 468 66.82 -12.61 -8.70
CA GLU A 468 66.97 -11.20 -8.31
C GLU A 468 65.63 -10.45 -8.28
N GLY A 469 64.57 -11.01 -8.88
CA GLY A 469 63.20 -10.51 -8.82
C GLY A 469 62.67 -9.89 -10.12
N GLU A 470 63.49 -9.83 -11.17
CA GLU A 470 63.07 -9.48 -12.53
C GLU A 470 62.38 -10.68 -13.20
N VAL A 471 61.12 -10.86 -12.83
CA VAL A 471 60.17 -11.73 -13.53
C VAL A 471 59.60 -11.00 -14.74
N ASN A 472 59.20 -11.76 -15.77
CA ASN A 472 58.56 -11.22 -16.98
C ASN A 472 57.32 -10.38 -16.59
N SER A 473 57.01 -9.29 -17.31
CA SER A 473 55.87 -8.38 -17.05
C SER A 473 54.63 -9.09 -16.50
N ASP A 474 54.20 -10.13 -17.21
CA ASP A 474 52.93 -10.79 -16.98
C ASP A 474 53.03 -11.82 -15.85
N GLU A 475 54.19 -12.48 -15.70
CA GLU A 475 54.48 -13.31 -14.52
C GLU A 475 54.54 -12.45 -13.25
N LYS A 476 55.08 -11.23 -13.34
CA LYS A 476 55.12 -10.25 -12.25
C LYS A 476 53.72 -9.76 -11.90
N GLN A 477 52.90 -9.36 -12.88
CA GLN A 477 51.49 -8.98 -12.62
C GLN A 477 50.68 -10.13 -12.01
N VAL A 478 50.87 -11.37 -12.46
CA VAL A 478 50.19 -12.54 -11.87
C VAL A 478 50.67 -12.82 -10.45
N LEU A 479 51.95 -12.60 -10.13
CA LEU A 479 52.48 -12.75 -8.77
C LEU A 479 52.06 -11.60 -7.86
N GLU A 480 52.08 -10.35 -8.33
CA GLU A 480 51.59 -9.17 -7.59
C GLU A 480 50.08 -9.26 -7.35
N GLY A 481 49.30 -9.74 -8.33
CA GLY A 481 47.88 -10.07 -8.18
C GLY A 481 47.65 -11.15 -7.12
N LYS A 482 48.39 -12.26 -7.16
CA LYS A 482 48.34 -13.31 -6.12
C LYS A 482 48.78 -12.78 -4.74
N VAL A 483 49.74 -11.86 -4.67
CA VAL A 483 50.14 -11.20 -3.42
C VAL A 483 49.04 -10.23 -2.93
N ALA A 484 48.34 -9.54 -3.83
CA ALA A 484 47.20 -8.70 -3.49
C ALA A 484 46.02 -9.55 -2.98
N GLU A 485 45.68 -10.67 -3.62
CA GLU A 485 44.70 -11.64 -3.12
C GLU A 485 45.10 -12.21 -1.76
N ARG A 486 46.38 -12.58 -1.57
CA ARG A 486 46.89 -13.09 -0.29
C ARG A 486 46.88 -12.02 0.81
N LYS A 487 47.13 -10.75 0.49
CA LYS A 487 46.98 -9.62 1.42
C LYS A 487 45.52 -9.36 1.76
N LYS A 488 44.64 -9.26 0.75
CA LYS A 488 43.19 -9.06 0.92
C LYS A 488 42.59 -10.18 1.77
N THR A 489 42.86 -11.45 1.46
CA THR A 489 42.40 -12.59 2.27
C THR A 489 43.02 -12.62 3.67
N LEU A 490 44.27 -12.18 3.86
CA LEU A 490 44.86 -12.01 5.19
C LEU A 490 44.16 -10.89 6.00
N GLU A 491 43.79 -9.78 5.36
CA GLU A 491 43.09 -8.65 5.99
C GLU A 491 41.62 -8.98 6.28
N GLU A 492 40.94 -9.70 5.39
CA GLU A 492 39.63 -10.30 5.65
C GLU A 492 39.72 -11.27 6.83
N LYS A 493 40.74 -12.14 6.88
CA LYS A 493 40.92 -13.06 8.01
C LYS A 493 41.25 -12.34 9.32
N LYS A 494 42.06 -11.27 9.30
CA LYS A 494 42.27 -10.38 10.46
C LYS A 494 40.95 -9.75 10.91
N LYS A 495 40.19 -9.12 10.01
CA LYS A 495 38.86 -8.56 10.32
C LYS A 495 37.93 -9.60 10.95
N THR A 496 37.89 -10.84 10.43
CA THR A 496 37.10 -11.91 11.05
C THR A 496 37.64 -12.36 12.41
N TYR A 497 38.96 -12.36 12.61
CA TYR A 497 39.59 -12.65 13.90
C TYR A 497 39.30 -11.56 14.93
N ASP A 498 39.39 -10.28 14.55
CA ASP A 498 39.14 -9.14 15.43
C ASP A 498 37.66 -9.08 15.84
N VAL A 499 36.74 -9.36 14.90
CA VAL A 499 35.31 -9.54 15.19
C VAL A 499 35.10 -10.74 16.13
N LEU A 500 35.66 -11.91 15.85
CA LEU A 500 35.56 -13.09 16.72
C LEU A 500 36.14 -12.82 18.12
N GLN A 501 37.27 -12.12 18.22
CA GLN A 501 37.89 -11.75 19.49
C GLN A 501 37.01 -10.76 20.28
N SER A 502 36.35 -9.81 19.60
CA SER A 502 35.37 -8.91 20.23
C SER A 502 34.15 -9.68 20.75
N VAL A 503 33.65 -10.67 19.99
CA VAL A 503 32.54 -11.54 20.40
C VAL A 503 32.94 -12.44 21.58
N CYS A 504 34.14 -13.03 21.55
CA CYS A 504 34.66 -13.80 22.69
C CYS A 504 34.80 -12.94 23.97
N ARG A 505 35.20 -11.67 23.85
CA ARG A 505 35.24 -10.73 24.99
C ARG A 505 33.84 -10.37 25.49
N LYS A 506 32.87 -10.13 24.60
CA LYS A 506 31.45 -9.96 24.98
C LYS A 506 30.95 -11.20 25.74
N LEU A 507 31.07 -12.38 25.16
CA LEU A 507 30.67 -13.64 25.78
C LEU A 507 31.37 -13.92 27.12
N GLN A 508 32.64 -13.55 27.29
CA GLN A 508 33.31 -13.64 28.60
C GLN A 508 32.69 -12.71 29.64
N ASN A 509 32.33 -11.48 29.27
CA ASN A 509 31.63 -10.55 30.15
C ASN A 509 30.22 -11.06 30.47
N ASP A 510 29.48 -11.55 29.48
CA ASP A 510 28.14 -12.10 29.65
C ASP A 510 28.14 -13.32 30.59
N VAL A 511 29.15 -14.20 30.47
CA VAL A 511 29.38 -15.32 31.39
C VAL A 511 29.74 -14.83 32.80
N GLN A 512 30.52 -13.76 32.97
CA GLN A 512 30.79 -13.18 34.30
C GLN A 512 29.53 -12.55 34.92
N ILE A 513 28.72 -11.85 34.14
CA ILE A 513 27.43 -11.29 34.58
C ILE A 513 26.48 -12.42 34.98
N THR A 514 26.38 -13.47 34.16
CA THR A 514 25.53 -14.64 34.41
C THR A 514 25.97 -15.42 35.65
N LYS A 515 27.28 -15.56 35.90
CA LYS A 515 27.78 -16.11 37.17
C LYS A 515 27.34 -15.26 38.36
N ARG A 516 27.56 -13.94 38.31
CA ARG A 516 27.13 -13.02 39.39
C ARG A 516 25.63 -13.01 39.64
N THR A 517 24.79 -13.28 38.65
CA THR A 517 23.33 -13.43 38.87
C THR A 517 22.98 -14.79 39.45
N ILE A 518 23.65 -15.88 39.02
CA ILE A 518 23.51 -17.23 39.62
C ILE A 518 23.97 -17.23 41.09
N ASP A 519 25.08 -16.58 41.41
CA ASP A 519 25.59 -16.50 42.77
C ASP A 519 24.60 -15.75 43.68
N LYS A 520 24.05 -14.62 43.21
CA LYS A 520 23.00 -13.86 43.93
C LYS A 520 21.69 -14.63 44.09
N THR A 521 21.23 -15.38 43.08
CA THR A 521 20.01 -16.20 43.23
C THR A 521 20.26 -17.40 44.14
N ARG A 522 21.49 -17.93 44.20
CA ARG A 522 21.89 -18.96 45.16
C ARG A 522 21.95 -18.41 46.60
N GLU A 523 22.49 -17.22 46.80
CA GLU A 523 22.44 -16.51 48.09
C GLU A 523 20.98 -16.31 48.55
N ALA A 524 20.13 -15.75 47.68
CA ALA A 524 18.70 -15.57 47.97
C ALA A 524 17.98 -16.90 48.27
N ALA A 525 18.25 -17.95 47.48
CA ALA A 525 17.69 -19.28 47.74
C ALA A 525 18.14 -19.86 49.09
N SER A 526 19.40 -19.65 49.48
CA SER A 526 19.89 -20.09 50.81
C SER A 526 19.23 -19.32 51.96
N GLY A 527 19.00 -18.00 51.80
CA GLY A 527 18.24 -17.21 52.76
C GLY A 527 16.77 -17.64 52.88
N LEU A 528 16.14 -18.00 51.75
CA LEU A 528 14.79 -18.56 51.74
C LEU A 528 14.72 -19.95 52.40
N ILE A 529 15.72 -20.81 52.21
CA ILE A 529 15.81 -22.11 52.90
C ILE A 529 15.89 -21.91 54.41
N VAL A 530 16.80 -21.06 54.89
CA VAL A 530 16.89 -20.71 56.33
C VAL A 530 15.56 -20.14 56.84
N LYS A 531 14.88 -19.31 56.05
CA LYS A 531 13.58 -18.76 56.47
C LYS A 531 12.46 -19.80 56.51
N ILE A 532 12.49 -20.80 55.63
CA ILE A 532 11.59 -21.97 55.68
C ILE A 532 11.88 -22.79 56.95
N GLU A 533 13.14 -23.01 57.31
CA GLU A 533 13.54 -23.74 58.52
C GLU A 533 13.15 -23.00 59.82
N GLU A 534 13.27 -21.67 59.86
CA GLU A 534 12.70 -20.86 60.96
C GLU A 534 11.17 -21.03 61.07
N LEU A 535 10.47 -21.03 59.94
CA LEU A 535 9.00 -21.13 59.91
C LEU A 535 8.51 -22.54 60.22
N THR A 536 9.21 -23.61 59.85
CA THR A 536 8.86 -24.97 60.28
C THR A 536 9.06 -25.13 61.78
N LEU A 537 10.18 -24.67 62.35
CA LEU A 537 10.43 -24.68 63.80
C LEU A 537 9.37 -23.87 64.58
N PHE A 538 8.98 -22.70 64.06
CA PHE A 538 7.89 -21.90 64.65
C PHE A 538 6.57 -22.66 64.62
N ASN A 539 6.19 -23.26 63.48
CA ASN A 539 4.96 -24.03 63.34
C ASN A 539 4.95 -25.28 64.24
N GLU A 540 6.07 -26.02 64.34
CA GLU A 540 6.20 -27.17 65.23
C GLU A 540 6.01 -26.77 66.70
N ARG A 541 6.63 -25.67 67.13
CA ARG A 541 6.43 -25.10 68.46
C ARG A 541 4.97 -24.71 68.70
N SER A 542 4.34 -23.99 67.78
CA SER A 542 2.93 -23.61 67.87
C SER A 542 2.00 -24.83 67.92
N LEU A 543 2.33 -25.91 67.20
CA LEU A 543 1.60 -27.18 67.27
C LEU A 543 1.77 -27.90 68.61
N GLN A 544 2.95 -27.82 69.25
CA GLN A 544 3.16 -28.33 70.60
C GLN A 544 2.39 -27.52 71.65
N GLU A 545 2.42 -26.19 71.55
CA GLU A 545 1.66 -25.30 72.45
C GLU A 545 0.14 -25.50 72.28
N LEU A 546 -0.35 -25.69 71.04
CA LEU A 546 -1.74 -26.07 70.76
C LEU A 546 -2.11 -27.45 71.34
N LYS A 547 -1.21 -28.44 71.31
CA LYS A 547 -1.44 -29.75 71.95
C LYS A 547 -1.57 -29.61 73.48
N LYS A 548 -0.71 -28.81 74.12
CA LYS A 548 -0.80 -28.50 75.57
C LYS A 548 -2.12 -27.80 75.91
N ALA A 549 -2.52 -26.78 75.14
CA ALA A 549 -3.78 -26.07 75.34
C ALA A 549 -5.02 -26.98 75.16
N LYS A 550 -4.96 -27.95 74.24
CA LYS A 550 -6.02 -28.97 74.07
C LYS A 550 -6.12 -29.91 75.28
N HIS A 551 -4.98 -30.33 75.85
CA HIS A 551 -4.93 -31.16 77.06
C HIS A 551 -5.55 -30.43 78.26
N ILE A 552 -5.09 -29.20 78.52
CA ILE A 552 -5.63 -28.35 79.61
C ILE A 552 -7.14 -28.13 79.44
N LYS A 553 -7.63 -27.90 78.21
CA LYS A 553 -9.07 -27.82 77.95
C LYS A 553 -9.81 -29.12 78.30
N GLN A 554 -9.23 -30.29 78.02
CA GLN A 554 -9.83 -31.58 78.35
C GLN A 554 -9.87 -31.81 79.87
N GLU A 555 -8.82 -31.43 80.61
CA GLU A 555 -8.76 -31.47 82.07
C GLU A 555 -9.84 -30.56 82.69
N MET A 556 -9.89 -29.28 82.30
CA MET A 556 -10.93 -28.32 82.72
C MET A 556 -12.36 -28.81 82.41
N MET A 557 -12.55 -29.53 81.29
CA MET A 557 -13.85 -30.14 80.95
C MET A 557 -14.20 -31.35 81.83
N VAL A 558 -13.24 -32.08 82.38
CA VAL A 558 -13.50 -33.12 83.38
C VAL A 558 -13.88 -32.49 84.71
N GLU A 559 -13.15 -31.44 85.15
CA GLU A 559 -13.44 -30.70 86.39
C GLU A 559 -14.83 -30.05 86.38
N ASP A 560 -15.21 -29.37 85.30
CA ASP A 560 -16.56 -28.82 85.11
C ASP A 560 -17.66 -29.89 85.22
N ASN A 561 -17.42 -31.10 84.68
CA ASN A 561 -18.36 -32.20 84.81
C ASN A 561 -18.43 -32.78 86.24
N LEU A 562 -17.32 -32.81 86.98
CA LEU A 562 -17.30 -33.18 88.40
C LEU A 562 -18.08 -32.17 89.25
N LEU A 563 -17.81 -30.86 89.08
CA LEU A 563 -18.53 -29.78 89.76
C LEU A 563 -20.05 -29.80 89.43
N LYS A 564 -20.42 -30.13 88.19
CA LYS A 564 -21.83 -30.34 87.80
C LYS A 564 -22.48 -31.54 88.48
N LEU A 565 -21.74 -32.60 88.79
CA LEU A 565 -22.25 -33.74 89.58
C LEU A 565 -22.41 -33.37 91.05
N GLU A 566 -21.50 -32.59 91.62
CA GLU A 566 -21.59 -32.08 92.99
C GLU A 566 -22.75 -31.09 93.16
N LEU A 567 -22.92 -30.14 92.24
CA LEU A 567 -24.09 -29.26 92.20
C LEU A 567 -25.42 -30.04 92.11
N LYS A 568 -25.48 -31.14 91.37
CA LYS A 568 -26.65 -32.03 91.34
C LYS A 568 -26.88 -32.72 92.69
N ARG A 569 -25.84 -33.24 93.34
CA ARG A 569 -25.92 -33.85 94.69
C ARG A 569 -26.44 -32.84 95.73
N LEU A 570 -25.88 -31.62 95.73
CA LEU A 570 -26.29 -30.54 96.64
C LEU A 570 -27.72 -30.08 96.37
N ARG A 571 -28.13 -29.90 95.11
CA ARG A 571 -29.53 -29.58 94.76
C ARG A 571 -30.51 -30.65 95.23
N ASN A 572 -30.21 -31.93 95.01
CA ASN A 572 -31.07 -33.02 95.49
C ASN A 572 -31.15 -33.03 97.03
N THR A 573 -30.04 -32.74 97.72
CA THR A 573 -30.04 -32.62 99.19
C THR A 573 -30.88 -31.44 99.68
N LEU A 574 -30.89 -30.32 98.94
CA LEU A 574 -31.74 -29.16 99.23
C LEU A 574 -33.22 -29.47 99.00
N CYS A 575 -33.60 -30.13 97.90
CA CYS A 575 -34.98 -30.56 97.65
C CYS A 575 -35.48 -31.49 98.78
N ASN A 576 -34.70 -32.50 99.14
CA ASN A 576 -35.00 -33.43 100.25
C ASN A 576 -35.09 -32.75 101.63
N LYS A 577 -34.60 -31.51 101.77
CA LYS A 577 -34.75 -30.67 102.97
C LYS A 577 -35.99 -29.79 102.88
N ALA A 578 -36.27 -29.20 101.72
CA ALA A 578 -37.48 -28.41 101.46
C ALA A 578 -38.75 -29.25 101.63
N GLU A 579 -38.77 -30.47 101.09
CA GLU A 579 -39.87 -31.43 101.28
C GLU A 579 -40.14 -31.71 102.77
N LYS A 580 -39.07 -31.86 103.57
CA LYS A 580 -39.18 -32.09 105.02
C LYS A 580 -39.74 -30.88 105.77
N VAL A 581 -39.36 -29.66 105.38
CA VAL A 581 -39.96 -28.43 105.93
C VAL A 581 -41.45 -28.37 105.56
N LEU A 582 -41.80 -28.58 104.30
CA LEU A 582 -43.19 -28.51 103.81
C LEU A 582 -44.10 -29.56 104.49
N THR A 583 -43.59 -30.76 104.76
CA THR A 583 -44.33 -31.76 105.56
C THR A 583 -44.53 -31.36 107.02
N LEU A 584 -43.55 -30.69 107.64
CA LEU A 584 -43.68 -30.17 109.02
C LEU A 584 -44.64 -28.97 109.09
N GLU A 585 -44.63 -28.08 108.09
CA GLU A 585 -45.59 -26.97 107.97
C GLU A 585 -47.02 -27.50 107.81
N LYS A 586 -47.23 -28.53 106.99
CA LYS A 586 -48.54 -29.20 106.85
C LYS A 586 -49.04 -29.77 108.18
N GLN A 587 -48.18 -30.47 108.93
CA GLN A 587 -48.51 -30.97 110.27
C GLN A 587 -48.83 -29.82 111.25
N GLN A 588 -48.10 -28.70 111.19
CA GLN A 588 -48.37 -27.53 112.04
C GLN A 588 -49.74 -26.89 111.71
N LEU A 589 -50.12 -26.83 110.43
CA LEU A 589 -51.43 -26.32 110.00
C LEU A 589 -52.58 -27.25 110.41
N GLU A 590 -52.39 -28.57 110.32
CA GLU A 590 -53.35 -29.58 110.79
C GLU A 590 -53.58 -29.46 112.32
N LEU A 591 -52.51 -29.30 113.11
CA LEU A 591 -52.61 -29.05 114.55
C LEU A 591 -53.30 -27.72 114.88
N LYS A 592 -52.97 -26.64 114.16
CA LYS A 592 -53.65 -25.33 114.32
C LYS A 592 -55.15 -25.43 114.02
N LYS A 593 -55.55 -26.18 112.99
CA LYS A 593 -56.95 -26.42 112.65
C LYS A 593 -57.68 -27.18 113.76
N ALA A 594 -57.11 -28.28 114.25
CA ALA A 594 -57.70 -29.07 115.34
C ALA A 594 -57.86 -28.25 116.65
N ILE A 595 -56.91 -27.36 116.96
CA ILE A 595 -57.02 -26.42 118.09
C ILE A 595 -58.17 -25.45 117.88
N ALA A 596 -58.28 -24.84 116.69
CA ALA A 596 -59.36 -23.90 116.36
C ALA A 596 -60.75 -24.56 116.46
N GLU A 597 -60.91 -25.76 115.89
CA GLU A 597 -62.15 -26.55 115.99
C GLU A 597 -62.51 -26.84 117.46
N ARG A 598 -61.55 -27.26 118.28
CA ARG A 598 -61.80 -27.51 119.71
C ARG A 598 -62.12 -26.24 120.51
N THR A 599 -61.56 -25.08 120.15
CA THR A 599 -61.96 -23.80 120.77
C THR A 599 -63.37 -23.37 120.38
N GLU A 600 -63.82 -23.67 119.16
CA GLU A 600 -65.18 -23.36 118.70
C GLU A 600 -66.23 -24.27 119.36
N GLU A 601 -65.94 -25.56 119.54
CA GLU A 601 -66.78 -26.46 120.36
C GLU A 601 -66.96 -25.91 121.78
N ILE A 602 -65.87 -25.48 122.43
CA ILE A 602 -65.91 -24.85 123.77
C ILE A 602 -66.72 -23.55 123.75
N ARG A 603 -66.62 -22.73 122.67
CA ARG A 603 -67.42 -21.52 122.51
C ARG A 603 -68.91 -21.83 122.41
N ILE A 604 -69.29 -22.87 121.66
CA ILE A 604 -70.68 -23.33 121.51
C ILE A 604 -71.22 -23.87 122.84
N HIS A 605 -70.45 -24.70 123.56
CA HIS A 605 -70.84 -25.16 124.90
C HIS A 605 -71.01 -24.01 125.89
N LYS A 606 -70.13 -23.00 125.87
CA LYS A 606 -70.29 -21.80 126.69
C LYS A 606 -71.55 -21.01 126.31
N ALA A 607 -71.79 -20.79 125.02
CA ALA A 607 -72.98 -20.09 124.54
C ALA A 607 -74.30 -20.81 124.89
N MET A 608 -74.27 -22.14 125.00
CA MET A 608 -75.38 -22.95 125.52
C MET A 608 -75.62 -22.72 127.02
N LEU A 609 -74.56 -22.69 127.83
CA LEU A 609 -74.68 -22.37 129.26
C LEU A 609 -75.16 -20.92 129.45
N ASP A 610 -74.65 -19.98 128.66
CA ASP A 610 -75.11 -18.59 128.64
C ASP A 610 -76.57 -18.46 128.15
N SER A 611 -77.13 -19.44 127.41
CA SER A 611 -78.56 -19.47 127.05
C SER A 611 -79.42 -20.08 128.15
N GLN A 612 -78.95 -21.12 128.84
CA GLN A 612 -79.60 -21.69 130.04
C GLN A 612 -79.67 -20.67 131.17
N ILE A 613 -78.59 -19.91 131.42
CA ILE A 613 -78.59 -18.79 132.37
C ILE A 613 -79.61 -17.72 131.95
N ARG A 614 -79.69 -17.38 130.66
CA ARG A 614 -80.70 -16.44 130.15
C ARG A 614 -82.14 -16.96 130.26
N LEU A 615 -82.37 -18.27 130.17
CA LEU A 615 -83.69 -18.87 130.42
C LEU A 615 -84.07 -18.80 131.91
N LEU A 616 -83.14 -19.10 132.82
CA LEU A 616 -83.36 -18.95 134.27
C LEU A 616 -83.55 -17.48 134.67
N ASP A 617 -82.82 -16.55 134.04
CA ASP A 617 -83.04 -15.11 134.19
C ASP A 617 -84.40 -14.71 133.61
N GLN A 618 -84.85 -15.28 132.48
CA GLN A 618 -86.20 -15.07 131.94
C GLN A 618 -87.28 -15.63 132.86
N GLU A 619 -87.05 -16.74 133.56
CA GLU A 619 -87.97 -17.25 134.60
C GLU A 619 -87.99 -16.34 135.83
N ARG A 620 -86.83 -15.86 136.31
CA ARG A 620 -86.77 -14.82 137.35
C ARG A 620 -87.51 -13.54 136.92
N HIS A 621 -87.30 -13.09 135.69
CA HIS A 621 -87.98 -11.93 135.11
C HIS A 621 -89.46 -12.19 134.90
N ARG A 622 -89.88 -13.43 134.60
CA ARG A 622 -91.29 -13.83 134.53
C ARG A 622 -91.95 -13.81 135.91
N MET A 623 -91.32 -14.35 136.95
CA MET A 623 -91.83 -14.26 138.32
C MET A 623 -91.89 -12.79 138.78
N SER A 624 -90.90 -11.99 138.39
CA SER A 624 -90.89 -10.53 138.63
C SER A 624 -91.98 -9.80 137.82
N ALA A 625 -92.29 -10.28 136.62
CA ALA A 625 -93.35 -9.74 135.76
C ALA A 625 -94.74 -10.18 136.22
N GLU A 626 -94.92 -11.38 136.76
CA GLU A 626 -96.18 -11.82 137.38
C GLU A 626 -96.41 -11.04 138.70
N PHE A 627 -95.36 -10.68 139.43
CA PHE A 627 -95.42 -9.71 140.53
C PHE A 627 -95.76 -8.28 140.02
N GLN A 628 -95.09 -7.80 138.98
CA GLN A 628 -95.42 -6.51 138.36
C GLN A 628 -96.80 -6.47 137.69
N ASP A 629 -97.38 -7.59 137.25
CA ASP A 629 -98.71 -7.66 136.66
C ASP A 629 -99.81 -7.82 137.73
N ARG A 630 -99.46 -8.23 138.96
CA ARG A 630 -100.30 -7.98 140.15
C ARG A 630 -100.37 -6.48 140.44
N LEU A 631 -99.24 -5.76 140.38
CA LEU A 631 -99.18 -4.29 140.49
C LEU A 631 -99.85 -3.58 139.30
N TRP A 632 -99.67 -4.07 138.07
CA TRP A 632 -100.20 -3.43 136.86
C TRP A 632 -101.67 -3.78 136.62
N LYS A 633 -102.23 -4.82 137.25
CA LYS A 633 -103.68 -4.93 137.42
C LYS A 633 -104.24 -3.87 138.38
N ILE A 634 -103.49 -3.45 139.40
CA ILE A 634 -103.86 -2.31 140.27
C ILE A 634 -103.74 -0.98 139.51
N ASP A 635 -102.72 -0.80 138.66
CA ASP A 635 -102.53 0.44 137.89
C ASP A 635 -103.32 0.51 136.57
N ARG A 636 -103.62 -0.60 135.87
CA ARG A 636 -104.54 -0.57 134.71
C ARG A 636 -105.99 -0.31 135.14
N LEU A 637 -106.36 -0.58 136.40
CA LEU A 637 -107.61 -0.06 136.97
C LEU A 637 -107.60 1.47 137.13
N LYS A 638 -106.42 2.12 137.19
CA LYS A 638 -106.28 3.58 137.08
C LYS A 638 -106.25 4.03 135.62
N CYS A 639 -105.34 3.51 134.79
CA CYS A 639 -105.10 4.08 133.45
C CYS A 639 -106.14 3.69 132.38
N ARG A 640 -107.06 2.76 132.65
CA ARG A 640 -108.24 2.55 131.78
C ARG A 640 -109.22 3.73 131.83
N TYR A 641 -109.01 4.68 132.74
CA TYR A 641 -109.75 5.93 132.87
C TYR A 641 -109.29 7.02 131.84
N GLU A 642 -108.31 6.76 130.93
CA GLU A 642 -107.50 7.85 130.28
C GLU A 642 -107.20 7.94 128.72
N ILE A 643 -107.28 6.96 127.76
CA ILE A 643 -106.49 7.01 126.42
C ILE A 643 -107.08 6.57 124.99
N PHE A 644 -106.57 7.14 123.81
CA PHE A 644 -106.61 6.80 122.28
C PHE A 644 -105.45 7.42 121.29
N THR A 645 -105.09 6.93 120.02
CA THR A 645 -104.05 7.49 118.97
C THR A 645 -104.03 7.02 117.40
N LEU A 646 -103.06 7.43 116.44
CA LEU A 646 -103.04 7.33 114.87
C LEU A 646 -101.74 6.86 113.97
N SER A 647 -101.33 7.39 112.73
CA SER A 647 -100.52 6.69 111.56
C SER A 647 -99.50 7.44 110.51
N MET A 648 -98.90 6.82 109.38
CA MET A 648 -97.50 7.07 108.69
C MET A 648 -97.18 7.21 107.05
N PRO A 649 -96.11 6.68 106.25
CA PRO A 649 -95.32 7.24 104.99
C PRO A 649 -95.18 6.36 103.61
N PRO A 650 -94.20 6.26 102.57
CA PRO A 650 -92.91 6.87 101.89
C PRO A 650 -92.83 6.95 100.25
N GLU A 651 -91.85 6.85 99.21
CA GLU A 651 -90.35 6.77 98.68
C GLU A 651 -90.23 6.82 97.02
N GLY A 652 -89.25 6.78 95.99
CA GLY A 652 -87.75 6.79 95.46
C GLY A 652 -87.55 6.31 93.88
N GLU A 653 -86.54 6.24 92.88
CA GLU A 653 -85.16 6.71 92.24
C GLU A 653 -84.84 6.03 90.75
N GLU A 654 -83.88 6.03 89.70
CA GLU A 654 -82.57 6.57 88.97
C GLU A 654 -82.44 6.19 87.35
N VAL A 655 -81.46 6.07 86.32
CA VAL A 655 -79.93 6.04 85.88
C VAL A 655 -79.50 6.21 84.27
N LYS A 656 -78.24 5.96 83.68
CA LYS A 656 -77.61 6.40 82.27
C LYS A 656 -76.45 5.55 81.43
N SER A 657 -75.99 5.80 80.11
CA SER A 657 -74.82 5.10 79.25
C SER A 657 -74.28 5.61 77.75
N GLN A 658 -73.15 5.13 77.03
CA GLN A 658 -72.50 5.56 75.63
C GLN A 658 -71.26 4.74 74.87
N ALA A 659 -70.88 4.78 73.48
CA ALA A 659 -69.58 4.18 72.80
C ALA A 659 -68.92 4.35 71.28
N TYR A 660 -69.50 4.82 70.14
CA TYR A 660 -69.15 4.39 68.69
C TYR A 660 -67.92 4.92 67.84
N TYR A 661 -67.21 6.01 68.16
CA TYR A 661 -66.66 6.92 67.11
C TYR A 661 -65.30 6.64 66.40
N VAL A 662 -64.52 5.62 66.75
CA VAL A 662 -63.09 5.53 66.33
C VAL A 662 -62.87 5.04 64.88
N ILE A 663 -63.83 4.33 64.28
CA ILE A 663 -63.65 3.68 62.97
C ILE A 663 -63.69 4.68 61.79
N LYS A 664 -64.39 5.81 61.93
CA LYS A 664 -64.67 6.73 60.81
C LYS A 664 -63.43 7.49 60.30
N ALA A 665 -62.43 7.73 61.16
CA ALA A 665 -61.25 8.55 60.84
C ALA A 665 -60.25 7.90 59.87
N ALA A 666 -60.45 6.64 59.45
CA ALA A 666 -59.55 5.95 58.53
C ALA A 666 -59.84 6.23 57.04
N GLN A 667 -61.07 6.66 56.69
CA GLN A 667 -61.50 6.79 55.29
C GLN A 667 -61.13 8.13 54.63
N GLU A 668 -60.78 9.15 55.42
CA GLU A 668 -60.47 10.50 54.92
C GLU A 668 -59.05 10.63 54.33
N LYS A 669 -58.26 9.54 54.30
CA LYS A 669 -56.86 9.55 53.85
C LYS A 669 -56.67 9.18 52.37
N GLU A 670 -57.71 8.68 51.69
CA GLU A 670 -57.62 8.16 50.31
C GLU A 670 -58.26 9.12 49.30
N ALA A 671 -59.27 9.90 49.72
CA ALA A 671 -59.96 10.89 48.88
C ALA A 671 -59.13 12.15 48.54
N LEU A 672 -57.94 12.31 49.12
CA LEU A 672 -56.99 13.39 48.79
C LEU A 672 -56.00 12.99 47.68
N GLN A 673 -56.17 11.80 47.07
CA GLN A 673 -55.25 11.28 46.06
C GLN A 673 -55.59 11.74 44.62
N GLN A 674 -55.16 12.96 44.29
CA GLN A 674 -54.54 13.33 43.01
C GLN A 674 -55.34 13.40 41.68
N GLU A 675 -56.54 12.84 41.51
CA GLU A 675 -57.14 12.72 40.16
C GLU A 675 -58.13 13.82 39.71
N GLY A 676 -58.44 14.82 40.55
CA GLY A 676 -59.30 15.95 40.18
C GLY A 676 -58.57 17.10 39.46
N ASP A 677 -57.87 17.91 40.25
CA ASP A 677 -57.70 19.33 39.94
C ASP A 677 -56.62 19.66 38.88
N ASP A 678 -55.68 18.75 38.62
CA ASP A 678 -54.54 18.97 37.70
C ASP A 678 -54.88 18.80 36.20
N LEU A 679 -56.11 18.37 35.87
CA LEU A 679 -56.57 18.19 34.49
C LEU A 679 -57.30 19.42 33.93
N ASP A 680 -58.22 20.02 34.69
CA ASP A 680 -58.99 21.20 34.25
C ASP A 680 -58.10 22.39 33.89
N ALA A 681 -56.99 22.55 34.62
CA ALA A 681 -56.00 23.61 34.40
C ALA A 681 -55.35 23.61 32.99
N LYS A 682 -55.48 22.52 32.22
CA LYS A 682 -54.91 22.41 30.87
C LYS A 682 -55.87 22.86 29.75
N ILE A 683 -57.19 22.83 29.98
CA ILE A 683 -58.19 23.07 28.92
C ILE A 683 -58.23 24.55 28.52
N CYS A 684 -58.28 25.47 29.49
CA CYS A 684 -58.48 26.91 29.27
C CYS A 684 -57.31 27.67 28.58
N LYS A 685 -56.28 26.98 28.09
CA LYS A 685 -55.22 27.59 27.25
C LYS A 685 -55.49 27.46 25.75
N ALA A 686 -56.00 26.32 25.28
CA ALA A 686 -56.13 26.04 23.84
C ALA A 686 -57.13 26.97 23.13
N GLU A 687 -58.19 27.39 23.83
CA GLU A 687 -59.29 28.19 23.26
C GLU A 687 -58.87 29.59 22.79
N LYS A 688 -57.72 30.11 23.25
CA LYS A 688 -57.28 31.48 22.94
C LYS A 688 -56.45 31.60 21.67
N GLU A 689 -55.91 30.51 21.14
CA GLU A 689 -55.01 30.53 19.99
C GLU A 689 -55.75 30.54 18.64
N ILE A 690 -56.98 30.01 18.61
CA ILE A 690 -57.80 29.85 17.40
C ILE A 690 -58.19 31.21 16.77
N ILE A 691 -58.50 32.21 17.60
CA ILE A 691 -59.06 33.51 17.17
C ILE A 691 -58.04 34.36 16.37
N ALA A 692 -56.74 34.06 16.47
CA ALA A 692 -55.69 34.88 15.85
C ALA A 692 -55.56 34.69 14.32
N MET A 693 -55.98 33.55 13.75
CA MET A 693 -55.59 33.17 12.38
C MET A 693 -56.47 33.73 11.25
N GLU A 694 -57.74 34.04 11.49
CA GLU A 694 -58.69 34.36 10.41
C GLU A 694 -58.40 35.69 9.69
N ASN A 695 -57.87 36.70 10.39
CA ASN A 695 -57.72 38.06 9.86
C ASN A 695 -56.72 38.20 8.69
N SER A 696 -55.78 37.27 8.53
CA SER A 696 -54.66 37.41 7.58
C SER A 696 -55.04 37.16 6.12
N LEU A 697 -56.13 36.44 5.85
CA LEU A 697 -56.44 35.89 4.52
C LEU A 697 -57.02 36.94 3.53
N CYS A 698 -57.42 38.12 3.99
CA CYS A 698 -58.22 39.07 3.21
C CYS A 698 -57.41 39.89 2.18
N VAL A 699 -56.17 40.26 2.49
CA VAL A 699 -55.41 41.30 1.75
C VAL A 699 -54.98 40.87 0.34
N LEU A 700 -54.69 39.57 0.14
CA LEU A 700 -53.94 39.07 -1.01
C LEU A 700 -54.63 39.17 -2.39
N LYS A 701 -55.96 39.33 -2.46
CA LYS A 701 -56.70 39.13 -3.73
C LYS A 701 -56.65 40.29 -4.72
N ASN A 702 -56.37 41.52 -4.28
CA ASN A 702 -56.66 42.72 -5.09
C ASN A 702 -55.58 43.14 -6.11
N TRP A 703 -54.32 42.72 -5.97
CA TRP A 703 -53.21 43.29 -6.76
C TRP A 703 -52.99 42.63 -8.14
N ASN A 704 -53.43 41.39 -8.33
CA ASN A 704 -53.04 40.53 -9.45
C ASN A 704 -53.59 40.95 -10.84
N ARG A 705 -54.30 42.09 -10.93
CA ARG A 705 -55.04 42.54 -12.12
C ARG A 705 -54.27 43.53 -13.00
N ASN A 706 -53.31 44.29 -12.46
CA ASN A 706 -52.78 45.49 -13.13
C ASN A 706 -51.54 45.26 -14.01
N TYR A 707 -50.91 44.09 -13.99
CA TYR A 707 -49.56 43.88 -14.54
C TYR A 707 -49.51 43.51 -16.05
N LYS A 708 -50.63 43.55 -16.79
CA LYS A 708 -50.80 42.73 -18.00
C LYS A 708 -50.73 43.46 -19.36
N THR A 709 -50.36 44.74 -19.39
CA THR A 709 -50.52 45.61 -20.57
C THR A 709 -49.26 46.33 -21.07
N SER A 710 -48.12 46.23 -20.39
CA SER A 710 -47.00 47.18 -20.56
C SER A 710 -45.72 46.62 -21.21
N VAL A 711 -45.78 45.54 -22.01
CA VAL A 711 -44.57 44.85 -22.50
C VAL A 711 -44.69 44.37 -23.95
N SER A 712 -44.58 45.28 -24.93
CA SER A 712 -44.61 44.90 -26.36
C SER A 712 -43.88 45.83 -27.35
N GLY A 713 -42.96 46.71 -26.91
CA GLY A 713 -42.36 47.69 -27.82
C GLY A 713 -40.94 48.19 -27.47
N THR A 714 -39.91 47.51 -27.96
CA THR A 714 -38.64 48.14 -28.38
C THR A 714 -37.82 47.18 -29.24
N ALA A 715 -36.98 47.70 -30.13
CA ALA A 715 -36.12 46.89 -30.99
C ALA A 715 -34.85 47.63 -31.46
N LEU A 716 -33.69 47.10 -31.03
CA LEU A 716 -32.40 47.06 -31.75
C LEU A 716 -31.57 48.36 -31.87
N THR A 717 -30.25 48.14 -31.79
CA THR A 717 -29.19 48.99 -32.36
C THR A 717 -28.17 48.08 -33.06
N SER A 718 -27.30 48.65 -33.91
CA SER A 718 -26.80 48.03 -35.16
C SER A 718 -26.22 46.60 -35.13
N GLU A 719 -25.54 46.13 -34.08
CA GLU A 719 -24.94 44.78 -34.08
C GLU A 719 -25.97 43.68 -33.80
N GLU A 720 -26.88 43.93 -32.85
CA GLU A 720 -28.07 43.10 -32.70
C GLU A 720 -28.89 43.06 -33.99
N LEU A 721 -28.76 43.99 -34.94
CA LEU A 721 -29.57 43.95 -36.16
C LEU A 721 -29.10 42.83 -37.11
N GLU A 722 -27.80 42.55 -37.17
CA GLU A 722 -27.30 41.34 -37.86
C GLU A 722 -27.57 40.06 -37.07
N GLU A 723 -27.33 40.07 -35.76
CA GLU A 723 -27.55 38.88 -34.95
C GLU A 723 -29.04 38.55 -34.80
N LYS A 724 -29.93 39.56 -34.74
CA LYS A 724 -31.39 39.41 -34.85
C LYS A 724 -31.86 39.20 -36.28
N LEU A 725 -31.07 39.46 -37.33
CA LEU A 725 -31.39 38.94 -38.67
C LEU A 725 -31.06 37.45 -38.79
N LYS A 726 -29.95 36.99 -38.20
CA LYS A 726 -29.61 35.57 -38.07
C LYS A 726 -30.63 34.87 -37.17
N LEU A 727 -30.86 35.37 -35.95
CA LEU A 727 -31.86 34.87 -35.01
C LEU A 727 -33.30 35.13 -35.46
N GLU A 728 -33.63 36.08 -36.35
CA GLU A 728 -34.95 36.11 -37.01
C GLU A 728 -35.05 35.14 -38.16
N ASN A 729 -33.97 34.83 -38.88
CA ASN A 729 -34.00 33.79 -39.89
C ASN A 729 -34.11 32.43 -39.19
N ASP A 730 -33.30 32.16 -38.16
CA ASP A 730 -33.39 30.98 -37.30
C ASP A 730 -34.71 30.93 -36.52
N LYS A 731 -35.26 32.06 -36.06
CA LYS A 731 -36.62 32.12 -35.49
C LYS A 731 -37.69 31.99 -36.55
N ARG A 732 -37.55 32.48 -37.78
CA ARG A 732 -38.53 32.23 -38.86
C ARG A 732 -38.48 30.78 -39.29
N ASP A 733 -37.30 30.18 -39.37
CA ASP A 733 -37.09 28.74 -39.55
C ASP A 733 -37.65 27.95 -38.36
N ALA A 734 -37.44 28.39 -37.12
CA ALA A 734 -37.95 27.72 -35.92
C ALA A 734 -39.46 27.93 -35.75
N ASP A 735 -40.01 29.09 -36.11
CA ASP A 735 -41.43 29.40 -36.16
C ASP A 735 -42.11 28.71 -37.32
N GLU A 736 -41.44 28.47 -38.45
CA GLU A 736 -41.98 27.67 -39.55
C GLU A 736 -41.86 26.19 -39.22
N LYS A 737 -40.77 25.73 -38.62
CA LYS A 737 -40.65 24.38 -38.05
C LYS A 737 -41.60 24.19 -36.86
N TYR A 738 -41.99 25.25 -36.13
CA TYR A 738 -42.94 25.22 -35.02
C TYR A 738 -44.38 25.41 -35.47
N ARG A 739 -44.68 26.19 -36.51
CA ARG A 739 -45.99 26.26 -37.20
C ARG A 739 -46.20 25.03 -38.09
N TYR A 740 -45.14 24.40 -38.57
CA TYR A 740 -45.17 23.08 -39.20
C TYR A 740 -45.33 22.01 -38.13
N LYS A 741 -44.63 22.06 -36.99
CA LYS A 741 -44.90 21.15 -35.86
C LYS A 741 -46.25 21.41 -35.19
N GLN A 742 -46.80 22.62 -35.19
CA GLN A 742 -48.13 22.94 -34.67
C GLN A 742 -49.22 22.58 -35.67
N ARG A 743 -49.02 22.81 -36.98
CA ARG A 743 -49.91 22.23 -38.00
C ARG A 743 -49.83 20.72 -37.95
N ARG A 744 -48.64 20.13 -37.81
CA ARG A 744 -48.45 18.69 -37.66
C ARG A 744 -49.00 18.16 -36.34
N ILE A 745 -48.99 18.93 -35.25
CA ILE A 745 -49.63 18.58 -33.97
C ILE A 745 -51.14 18.75 -34.08
N LYS A 746 -51.66 19.75 -34.80
CA LYS A 746 -53.10 19.86 -35.10
C LYS A 746 -53.56 18.74 -36.02
N GLU A 747 -52.89 18.52 -37.15
CA GLU A 747 -53.05 17.34 -38.00
C GLU A 747 -52.94 16.05 -37.18
N LEU A 748 -51.99 15.91 -36.25
CA LEU A 748 -51.87 14.71 -35.41
C LEU A 748 -52.91 14.67 -34.28
N GLN A 749 -53.50 15.79 -33.86
CA GLN A 749 -54.59 15.86 -32.88
C GLN A 749 -55.96 15.68 -33.54
N GLU A 750 -56.12 16.12 -34.78
CA GLU A 750 -57.27 15.92 -35.66
C GLU A 750 -57.22 14.50 -36.24
N ASN A 751 -56.05 13.99 -36.60
CA ASN A 751 -55.85 12.57 -36.89
C ASN A 751 -55.95 11.72 -35.62
N LEU A 752 -55.48 12.15 -34.44
CA LEU A 752 -55.74 11.41 -33.20
C LEU A 752 -57.22 11.46 -32.82
N GLN A 753 -57.93 12.58 -32.98
CA GLN A 753 -59.38 12.64 -32.74
C GLN A 753 -60.15 11.85 -33.79
N SER A 754 -59.73 11.85 -35.06
CA SER A 754 -60.29 11.03 -36.13
C SER A 754 -60.01 9.55 -35.89
N ILE A 755 -58.80 9.17 -35.48
CA ILE A 755 -58.43 7.81 -35.08
C ILE A 755 -59.10 7.40 -33.78
N GLN A 756 -59.35 8.31 -32.83
CA GLN A 756 -60.08 8.07 -31.59
C GLN A 756 -61.57 7.89 -31.87
N GLN A 757 -62.17 8.72 -32.73
CA GLN A 757 -63.55 8.55 -33.19
C GLN A 757 -63.71 7.28 -34.04
N HIS A 758 -62.75 6.99 -34.92
CA HIS A 758 -62.69 5.76 -35.70
C HIS A 758 -62.42 4.55 -34.79
N PHE A 759 -61.65 4.69 -33.71
CA PHE A 759 -61.43 3.64 -32.70
C PHE A 759 -62.70 3.42 -31.87
N ASP A 760 -63.40 4.47 -31.45
CA ASP A 760 -64.70 4.38 -30.78
C ASP A 760 -65.76 3.76 -31.70
N ILE A 761 -65.74 4.08 -33.00
CA ILE A 761 -66.58 3.46 -34.03
C ILE A 761 -66.18 1.98 -34.21
N VAL A 762 -64.89 1.66 -34.33
CA VAL A 762 -64.38 0.28 -34.45
C VAL A 762 -64.60 -0.51 -33.17
N GLN A 763 -64.62 0.11 -31.99
CA GLN A 763 -64.89 -0.53 -30.71
C GLN A 763 -66.40 -0.77 -30.53
N LYS A 764 -67.25 0.15 -30.99
CA LYS A 764 -68.71 -0.07 -31.11
C LYS A 764 -69.03 -1.14 -32.16
N GLN A 765 -68.34 -1.14 -33.30
CA GLN A 765 -68.42 -2.18 -34.32
C GLN A 765 -67.88 -3.51 -33.78
N GLN A 766 -66.80 -3.53 -32.99
CA GLN A 766 -66.29 -4.74 -32.34
C GLN A 766 -67.29 -5.25 -31.31
N ALA A 767 -67.92 -4.40 -30.50
CA ALA A 767 -68.98 -4.81 -29.58
C ALA A 767 -70.20 -5.40 -30.34
N LEU A 768 -70.59 -4.79 -31.46
CA LEU A 768 -71.62 -5.33 -32.36
C LEU A 768 -71.19 -6.65 -33.01
N PHE A 769 -69.96 -6.75 -33.53
CA PHE A 769 -69.42 -7.97 -34.11
C PHE A 769 -69.15 -9.05 -33.06
N GLU A 770 -68.92 -8.71 -31.79
CA GLU A 770 -68.86 -9.67 -30.68
C GLU A 770 -70.25 -10.15 -30.26
N GLY A 771 -71.27 -9.29 -30.33
CA GLY A 771 -72.67 -9.68 -30.26
C GLY A 771 -73.04 -10.65 -31.38
N GLN A 772 -72.84 -10.24 -32.64
CA GLN A 772 -73.04 -11.10 -33.82
C GLN A 772 -72.16 -12.35 -33.79
N LYS A 773 -70.94 -12.31 -33.24
CA LYS A 773 -70.08 -13.49 -33.08
C LYS A 773 -70.63 -14.44 -32.02
N LYS A 774 -71.22 -13.94 -30.93
CA LYS A 774 -71.92 -14.80 -29.93
C LYS A 774 -73.17 -15.42 -30.56
N GLU A 775 -73.96 -14.67 -31.31
CA GLU A 775 -75.12 -15.19 -32.07
C GLU A 775 -74.71 -16.22 -33.13
N LYS A 776 -73.69 -15.92 -33.96
CA LYS A 776 -73.15 -16.84 -34.96
C LYS A 776 -72.43 -18.02 -34.31
N GLN A 777 -71.84 -17.89 -33.11
CA GLN A 777 -71.31 -19.02 -32.35
C GLN A 777 -72.41 -19.93 -31.83
N ALA A 778 -73.53 -19.38 -31.35
CA ALA A 778 -74.72 -20.18 -31.01
C ALA A 778 -75.26 -20.92 -32.26
N LEU A 779 -75.34 -20.22 -33.40
CA LEU A 779 -75.75 -20.82 -34.68
C LEU A 779 -74.74 -21.87 -35.19
N ILE A 780 -73.44 -21.67 -35.00
CA ILE A 780 -72.38 -22.64 -35.33
C ILE A 780 -72.41 -23.84 -34.39
N LEU A 781 -72.76 -23.67 -33.11
CA LEU A 781 -72.97 -24.79 -32.19
C LEU A 781 -74.18 -25.63 -32.61
N GLN A 782 -75.26 -24.99 -33.07
CA GLN A 782 -76.40 -25.68 -33.68
C GLN A 782 -75.98 -26.42 -34.96
N LEU A 783 -75.37 -25.73 -35.94
CA LEU A 783 -74.92 -26.33 -37.19
C LEU A 783 -73.83 -27.40 -37.03
N LYS A 784 -72.99 -27.34 -35.99
CA LYS A 784 -72.03 -28.40 -35.66
C LYS A 784 -72.75 -29.69 -35.23
N LYS A 785 -73.78 -29.55 -34.40
CA LYS A 785 -74.65 -30.66 -34.00
C LYS A 785 -75.27 -31.33 -35.24
N ASP A 786 -75.78 -30.53 -36.16
CA ASP A 786 -76.34 -30.98 -37.44
C ASP A 786 -75.25 -31.64 -38.33
N ILE A 787 -74.03 -31.10 -38.38
CA ILE A 787 -72.88 -31.68 -39.11
C ILE A 787 -72.41 -33.00 -38.48
N GLU A 788 -72.43 -33.15 -37.16
CA GLU A 788 -72.12 -34.43 -36.50
C GLU A 788 -73.14 -35.52 -36.88
N GLU A 789 -74.42 -35.18 -37.08
CA GLU A 789 -75.42 -36.11 -37.64
C GLU A 789 -75.15 -36.47 -39.11
N GLN A 790 -74.62 -35.54 -39.92
CA GLN A 790 -74.25 -35.81 -41.32
C GLN A 790 -72.93 -36.61 -41.44
N LYS A 791 -71.92 -36.36 -40.60
CA LYS A 791 -70.66 -37.14 -40.59
C LYS A 791 -70.90 -38.62 -40.31
N ARG A 792 -71.83 -38.92 -39.39
CA ARG A 792 -72.32 -40.29 -39.09
C ARG A 792 -73.02 -40.98 -40.28
N LYS A 793 -73.24 -40.27 -41.39
CA LYS A 793 -73.66 -40.83 -42.70
C LYS A 793 -72.45 -40.98 -43.64
N LEU A 794 -71.60 -39.95 -43.76
CA LEU A 794 -70.44 -39.94 -44.65
C LEU A 794 -69.41 -41.06 -44.34
N GLU A 795 -69.14 -41.36 -43.07
CA GLU A 795 -68.19 -42.42 -42.68
C GLU A 795 -68.59 -43.82 -43.15
N ARG A 796 -69.87 -44.02 -43.52
CA ARG A 796 -70.37 -45.27 -44.10
C ARG A 796 -69.92 -45.44 -45.56
N VAL A 797 -69.65 -44.34 -46.26
CA VAL A 797 -69.29 -44.31 -47.69
C VAL A 797 -67.79 -44.51 -47.89
N ILE A 798 -66.95 -43.74 -47.17
CA ILE A 798 -65.48 -43.75 -47.37
C ILE A 798 -64.87 -45.14 -47.20
N LYS A 799 -65.40 -45.95 -46.27
CA LYS A 799 -64.98 -47.33 -46.01
C LYS A 799 -65.22 -48.30 -47.18
N GLN A 800 -66.06 -47.96 -48.16
CA GLN A 800 -66.18 -48.75 -49.41
C GLN A 800 -65.09 -48.35 -50.42
N CYS A 801 -64.85 -47.06 -50.64
CA CYS A 801 -63.94 -46.58 -51.67
C CYS A 801 -62.46 -46.88 -51.39
N SER A 802 -62.01 -46.81 -50.12
CA SER A 802 -60.62 -47.10 -49.72
C SER A 802 -60.20 -48.58 -49.87
N ARG A 803 -61.09 -49.43 -50.41
CA ARG A 803 -60.81 -50.80 -50.80
C ARG A 803 -60.34 -50.93 -52.26
N LEU A 804 -60.73 -49.98 -53.14
CA LEU A 804 -60.40 -49.98 -54.57
C LEU A 804 -58.97 -49.45 -54.84
N SER A 805 -58.65 -48.24 -54.36
CA SER A 805 -57.40 -47.55 -54.74
C SER A 805 -56.10 -48.28 -54.35
N ARG A 806 -56.18 -49.30 -53.49
CA ARG A 806 -55.04 -50.15 -53.10
C ARG A 806 -54.64 -51.15 -54.19
N GLU A 807 -55.47 -51.34 -55.21
CA GLU A 807 -55.24 -52.24 -56.35
C GLU A 807 -54.36 -51.58 -57.43
N ILE A 808 -54.19 -50.24 -57.41
CA ILE A 808 -53.45 -49.48 -58.44
C ILE A 808 -51.98 -49.25 -58.03
N GLN A 809 -51.69 -48.97 -56.75
CA GLN A 809 -50.33 -48.63 -56.29
C GLN A 809 -49.32 -49.79 -56.33
N SER A 810 -49.72 -50.97 -56.81
CA SER A 810 -48.84 -52.14 -57.03
C SER A 810 -48.21 -52.20 -58.42
N GLU A 811 -48.65 -51.42 -59.41
CA GLU A 811 -48.16 -51.50 -60.81
C GLU A 811 -46.82 -50.78 -61.04
N SER A 812 -45.86 -51.04 -60.14
CA SER A 812 -44.53 -50.42 -60.00
C SER A 812 -44.54 -48.92 -59.63
N GLY A 813 -43.67 -48.44 -58.75
CA GLY A 813 -42.61 -49.11 -57.99
C GLY A 813 -41.44 -48.15 -57.81
N THR A 814 -40.98 -47.63 -58.95
CA THR A 814 -40.13 -46.45 -59.14
C THR A 814 -40.33 -46.02 -60.59
N GLU A 815 -40.59 -44.74 -60.87
CA GLU A 815 -40.09 -44.15 -62.13
C GLU A 815 -38.61 -43.83 -61.87
N THR A 816 -37.58 -44.33 -62.56
CA THR A 816 -37.26 -44.54 -64.00
C THR A 816 -36.49 -43.37 -64.63
N GLN A 817 -36.43 -43.25 -65.95
CA GLN A 817 -35.46 -42.40 -66.65
C GLN A 817 -35.79 -40.90 -66.61
N GLU A 818 -36.97 -40.55 -66.11
CA GLU A 818 -37.58 -39.23 -66.08
C GLU A 818 -36.72 -38.22 -65.30
N GLU A 819 -36.07 -38.64 -64.21
CA GLU A 819 -35.28 -37.75 -63.35
C GLU A 819 -34.09 -37.09 -64.06
N ARG A 820 -33.48 -37.76 -65.07
CA ARG A 820 -32.35 -37.20 -65.82
C ARG A 820 -32.78 -36.15 -66.86
N ASP A 821 -34.05 -36.08 -67.25
CA ASP A 821 -34.56 -35.04 -68.15
C ASP A 821 -34.76 -33.70 -67.43
N ILE A 822 -35.21 -33.74 -66.17
CA ILE A 822 -35.60 -32.56 -65.38
C ILE A 822 -34.55 -31.44 -65.50
N HIS A 823 -33.30 -31.74 -65.16
CA HIS A 823 -32.16 -30.83 -65.10
C HIS A 823 -31.97 -29.90 -66.32
N LEU A 824 -32.14 -30.41 -67.55
CA LEU A 824 -31.86 -29.67 -68.79
C LEU A 824 -32.78 -28.43 -68.96
N ARG A 825 -33.86 -28.38 -68.18
CA ARG A 825 -34.82 -27.28 -68.08
C ARG A 825 -34.27 -26.06 -67.29
N GLN A 826 -33.21 -26.20 -66.47
CA GLN A 826 -32.74 -25.11 -65.59
C GLN A 826 -31.89 -24.05 -66.30
N LEU A 827 -30.97 -24.44 -67.20
CA LEU A 827 -30.15 -23.49 -67.96
C LEU A 827 -30.98 -22.64 -68.95
N LYS A 828 -32.16 -23.12 -69.37
CA LYS A 828 -33.17 -22.31 -70.07
C LYS A 828 -33.66 -21.11 -69.25
N GLY A 829 -33.46 -21.11 -67.93
CA GLY A 829 -33.76 -20.00 -67.03
C GLY A 829 -32.98 -18.71 -67.35
N PHE A 830 -31.71 -18.80 -67.76
CA PHE A 830 -30.88 -17.61 -68.00
C PHE A 830 -31.44 -16.68 -69.07
N ASN A 831 -32.00 -17.24 -70.14
CA ASN A 831 -32.69 -16.46 -71.17
C ASN A 831 -34.11 -16.06 -70.70
N ARG A 832 -34.81 -16.95 -69.98
CA ARG A 832 -36.15 -16.70 -69.43
C ARG A 832 -36.22 -15.47 -68.53
N THR A 833 -35.29 -15.26 -67.60
CA THR A 833 -35.43 -14.21 -66.57
C THR A 833 -35.25 -12.79 -67.15
N VAL A 834 -34.27 -12.58 -68.03
CA VAL A 834 -34.07 -11.27 -68.70
C VAL A 834 -35.27 -10.94 -69.57
N ASN A 835 -35.75 -11.94 -70.33
CA ASN A 835 -36.94 -11.81 -71.15
C ASN A 835 -38.18 -11.52 -70.29
N GLN A 836 -38.40 -12.22 -69.17
CA GLN A 836 -39.56 -12.05 -68.29
C GLN A 836 -39.68 -10.59 -67.80
N VAL A 837 -38.58 -10.02 -67.28
CA VAL A 837 -38.55 -8.62 -66.82
C VAL A 837 -38.94 -7.64 -67.95
N ILE A 838 -38.65 -7.95 -69.21
CA ILE A 838 -39.00 -7.07 -70.34
C ILE A 838 -40.51 -7.08 -70.65
N VAL A 839 -41.27 -8.17 -70.42
CA VAL A 839 -42.75 -8.11 -70.51
C VAL A 839 -43.42 -7.74 -69.20
N ASP A 840 -42.87 -8.06 -68.03
CA ASP A 840 -43.40 -7.53 -66.76
C ASP A 840 -43.44 -5.98 -66.80
N VAL A 841 -42.51 -5.36 -67.55
CA VAL A 841 -42.50 -3.92 -67.89
C VAL A 841 -43.51 -3.53 -68.98
N LEU A 842 -43.69 -4.33 -70.04
CA LEU A 842 -44.60 -4.03 -71.18
C LEU A 842 -46.08 -4.32 -70.89
N GLU A 843 -46.43 -5.39 -70.15
CA GLU A 843 -47.81 -5.66 -69.69
C GLU A 843 -48.31 -4.55 -68.76
N ALA A 844 -47.43 -4.02 -67.89
CA ALA A 844 -47.74 -2.86 -67.07
C ALA A 844 -47.81 -1.55 -67.88
N ASN A 845 -47.11 -1.43 -69.03
CA ASN A 845 -46.97 -0.18 -69.79
C ASN A 845 -47.01 -0.38 -71.33
N PRO A 846 -48.18 -0.66 -71.93
CA PRO A 846 -48.29 -0.99 -73.37
C PRO A 846 -47.75 0.07 -74.34
N GLY A 847 -47.70 1.34 -73.93
CA GLY A 847 -47.29 2.46 -74.78
C GLY A 847 -45.81 2.50 -75.17
N LEU A 848 -44.92 1.79 -74.45
CA LEU A 848 -43.48 1.79 -74.74
C LEU A 848 -43.10 0.96 -75.96
N THR A 849 -43.96 0.01 -76.37
CA THR A 849 -43.70 -1.01 -77.40
C THR A 849 -43.13 -0.44 -78.70
N ALA A 850 -43.75 0.60 -79.26
CA ALA A 850 -43.36 1.16 -80.56
C ALA A 850 -41.98 1.85 -80.54
N ALA A 851 -41.60 2.46 -79.42
CA ALA A 851 -40.30 3.11 -79.28
C ALA A 851 -39.16 2.09 -79.26
N PHE A 852 -39.36 0.97 -78.57
CA PHE A 852 -38.38 -0.13 -78.54
C PHE A 852 -38.17 -0.78 -79.91
N GLN A 853 -39.25 -1.06 -80.66
CA GLN A 853 -39.15 -1.61 -82.02
C GLN A 853 -38.31 -0.71 -82.96
N MET A 854 -38.57 0.59 -82.99
CA MET A 854 -37.91 1.51 -83.92
C MET A 854 -36.38 1.65 -83.70
N TYR A 855 -35.87 1.33 -82.50
CA TYR A 855 -34.43 1.29 -82.23
C TYR A 855 -33.77 -0.03 -82.64
N PHE A 856 -34.49 -1.16 -82.51
CA PHE A 856 -33.95 -2.50 -82.78
C PHE A 856 -33.82 -2.78 -84.30
N ASP A 857 -34.82 -2.38 -85.09
CA ASP A 857 -34.77 -2.44 -86.56
C ASP A 857 -33.56 -1.70 -87.15
N LYS A 858 -33.09 -0.64 -86.47
CA LYS A 858 -31.97 0.19 -86.92
C LYS A 858 -30.59 -0.48 -86.78
N PHE A 859 -30.52 -1.63 -86.09
CA PHE A 859 -29.29 -2.39 -85.86
C PHE A 859 -29.37 -3.87 -86.33
N ASN A 860 -30.46 -4.29 -86.99
CA ASN A 860 -30.74 -5.69 -87.33
C ASN A 860 -30.67 -6.64 -86.12
N LEU A 861 -31.32 -6.27 -85.02
CA LEU A 861 -31.49 -7.10 -83.82
C LEU A 861 -32.99 -7.27 -83.53
N GLU A 862 -33.41 -8.44 -83.03
CA GLU A 862 -34.80 -8.66 -82.60
C GLU A 862 -35.03 -8.22 -81.15
N LEU A 863 -36.23 -7.70 -80.88
CA LEU A 863 -36.62 -7.23 -79.54
C LEU A 863 -36.92 -8.43 -78.62
N PRO A 864 -36.38 -8.50 -77.38
CA PRO A 864 -36.61 -9.64 -76.51
C PRO A 864 -38.04 -9.66 -75.92
N THR A 865 -38.90 -10.54 -76.44
CA THR A 865 -40.18 -10.89 -75.79
C THR A 865 -39.94 -11.71 -74.52
N ALA A 866 -40.78 -11.57 -73.50
CA ALA A 866 -40.79 -12.56 -72.42
C ALA A 866 -41.06 -13.96 -72.95
N ALA A 867 -40.29 -14.91 -72.41
CA ALA A 867 -40.56 -16.33 -72.59
C ALA A 867 -41.66 -16.78 -71.62
N SER A 868 -42.86 -16.22 -71.83
CA SER A 868 -44.06 -16.40 -71.01
C SER A 868 -44.30 -17.86 -70.63
N PRO A 869 -44.68 -18.09 -69.38
CA PRO A 869 -45.67 -19.10 -69.03
C PRO A 869 -46.92 -18.34 -68.55
N SER A 870 -47.71 -17.81 -69.48
CA SER A 870 -48.92 -18.49 -69.94
C SER A 870 -49.91 -18.72 -68.80
N GLY A 871 -50.55 -17.63 -68.39
CA GLY A 871 -51.54 -17.62 -67.32
C GLY A 871 -52.91 -18.22 -67.66
N SER A 872 -53.84 -18.01 -66.73
CA SER A 872 -55.27 -18.27 -66.84
C SER A 872 -55.98 -17.08 -66.18
N GLN A 873 -56.65 -16.20 -66.93
CA GLN A 873 -58.06 -16.35 -67.34
C GLN A 873 -59.07 -16.39 -66.19
N THR A 874 -59.78 -15.25 -66.02
CA THR A 874 -61.24 -15.16 -65.72
C THR A 874 -61.73 -15.68 -64.34
N SER A 875 -62.88 -15.26 -63.79
CA SER A 875 -64.09 -14.71 -64.41
C SER A 875 -64.86 -13.71 -63.52
N GLN A 876 -65.53 -12.76 -64.17
CA GLN A 876 -66.90 -12.28 -63.90
C GLN A 876 -67.41 -12.18 -62.43
N SER A 877 -67.53 -10.93 -61.96
CA SER A 877 -68.78 -10.42 -61.33
C SER A 877 -68.84 -8.91 -61.46
#